data_AF-A0A537SPV1-F1
#
_entry.id   AF-A0A537SPV1-F1
#
_cell.length_a   1.000
_cell.length_b   1.000
_cell.length_c   1.000
_cell.angle_alpha   90.00
_cell.angle_beta   90.00
_cell.angle_gamma   90.00
#
_symmetry.space_group_name_H-M   'P 1'
#
loop_
_entity.id
_entity.type
_entity.pdbx_description
1 polymer ?
#
loop_
_entity_poly.entity_id
_entity_poly.type
_entity_poly.pdbx_seq_one_letter_code
_entity_poly.pdbx_strand_id
1 'polypeptide(L)'
;MFSDIFIERPRLAIVIAIVITLAGVIAIFAVPPQVTLNASYPGADAEVVEATVAQPIEQQVNGIDNALYYQSASAADGSYILTVTFALGTDPDINTVNVQNRASLAIPQLPAEVSRNGLTIRKKSAALLQVISFYSPNSTYDAVYLSNYATINVIDPLARIKGVGQATLFGPLDYSLRIWLDPDRLTELNLTPNDVIAAVQSQNIQAALGRVGAAPITTEQQVQINIKTKGRLTQPEEFAAIVLRANPDGSVIRIKDVARVEMSAKSQDRYSRFNGAPAAAIGIYQTPGSNAVEVARHVRETLNELEKRFPNDLAYTVFWDSTVFVTETIKEVVRTLGAAIVLVAVVVFLFLGRWRTTLIPLVAVPVSIVGTFAVMLLIGYSANTVSLLALVLAIGIVVDDAIVVVENVERVMEENPELPVPEACKKAMAEITGPIIAITLVLLSVFVPVAFIPGISGQLFRQFAVAVSVAMLISAVNALTLSPALCGVLLKHGQKASGPMRYVLGAIDRTRDGYVWVVRRLARVAIVGIAVVAGTVAASALLFSRTPQSFLPDEDQGAVFATLRLPEGVSLNRTEAVVKQVEDLVRPIPGVQGVLSVVGLNFIDYVPASNQAFFVIRLKPYGERTDRAQSVGAIIAQLRPQMSAIQGAVAFPFNLPPILGLGNTGGFQYALEALQGQSPSDVAAALRGLVVAANAEPELAGVYSTYAADTPQVYLDIDRDKAQVLGVKITDIFNALQSTLGSFYVNDFNVFGRTWQVNVQAETPFRDNIDDIYEIYVRNAQGGMVPMRALADAKLVQGPQTLVRYNGFRAAIVNGAAKPGYSSG
;
A
#
# COMPACT_ATOMS: atom_id res chain seq x y z
N MET A 1 -46.35 21.75 22.53
CA MET A 1 -45.46 21.26 21.46
C MET A 1 -44.17 20.71 22.06
N PHE A 2 -43.46 19.83 21.36
CA PHE A 2 -42.23 19.18 21.86
C PHE A 2 -41.15 20.19 22.29
N SER A 3 -41.01 21.30 21.56
CA SER A 3 -40.12 22.42 21.86
C SER A 3 -40.42 23.13 23.19
N ASP A 4 -41.68 23.14 23.63
CA ASP A 4 -42.12 23.91 24.82
C ASP A 4 -41.44 23.41 26.10
N ILE A 5 -41.18 22.10 26.18
CA ILE A 5 -40.50 21.45 27.32
C ILE A 5 -39.08 22.00 27.49
N PHE A 6 -38.39 22.28 26.38
CA PHE A 6 -37.01 22.77 26.38
C PHE A 6 -36.92 24.29 26.58
N ILE A 7 -37.93 25.04 26.10
CA ILE A 7 -38.09 26.48 26.38
C ILE A 7 -38.27 26.71 27.89
N GLU A 8 -39.05 25.88 28.57
CA GLU A 8 -39.28 25.97 30.02
C GLU A 8 -38.11 25.40 30.84
N ARG A 9 -37.28 24.52 30.27
CA ARG A 9 -36.14 23.86 30.93
C ARG A 9 -34.84 23.99 30.13
N PRO A 10 -34.25 25.19 30.01
CA PRO A 10 -33.04 25.42 29.20
C PRO A 10 -31.82 24.61 29.66
N ARG A 11 -31.74 24.25 30.96
CA ARG A 11 -30.67 23.38 31.48
C ARG A 11 -30.71 21.97 30.89
N LEU A 12 -31.90 21.43 30.59
CA LEU A 12 -32.07 20.11 29.97
C LEU A 12 -31.50 20.09 28.55
N ALA A 13 -31.78 21.13 27.76
CA ALA A 13 -31.26 21.28 26.39
C ALA A 13 -29.73 21.41 26.37
N ILE A 14 -29.16 22.20 27.30
CA ILE A 14 -27.71 22.38 27.43
C ILE A 14 -27.03 21.06 27.83
N VAL A 15 -27.63 20.27 28.72
CA VAL A 15 -27.08 18.95 29.12
C VAL A 15 -27.06 17.97 27.95
N ILE A 16 -28.12 17.91 27.13
CA ILE A 16 -28.15 17.07 25.93
C ILE A 16 -27.06 17.49 24.95
N ALA A 17 -26.88 18.80 24.71
CA ALA A 17 -25.82 19.32 23.85
C ALA A 17 -24.41 18.96 24.38
N ILE A 18 -24.17 19.08 25.70
CA ILE A 18 -22.90 18.72 26.33
C ILE A 18 -22.60 17.22 26.22
N VAL A 19 -23.60 16.35 26.42
CA VAL A 19 -23.45 14.89 26.30
C VAL A 19 -23.12 14.49 24.86
N ILE A 20 -23.82 15.07 23.88
CA ILE A 20 -23.56 14.87 22.45
C ILE A 20 -22.14 15.34 22.08
N THR A 21 -21.69 16.45 22.65
CA THR A 21 -20.35 17.02 22.39
C THR A 21 -19.23 16.15 23.00
N LEU A 22 -19.40 15.68 24.24
CA LEU A 22 -18.42 14.80 24.92
C LEU A 22 -18.27 13.44 24.23
N ALA A 23 -19.35 12.89 23.69
CA ALA A 23 -19.33 11.62 22.97
C ALA A 23 -18.58 11.68 21.63
N GLY A 24 -18.48 12.87 21.00
CA GLY A 24 -17.83 13.04 19.69
C GLY A 24 -16.30 13.08 19.71
N VAL A 25 -15.66 13.30 20.86
CA VAL A 25 -14.21 13.55 20.97
C VAL A 25 -13.34 12.27 20.84
N ILE A 26 -13.92 11.06 20.84
CA ILE A 26 -13.18 9.80 21.09
C ILE A 26 -12.93 8.91 19.83
N ALA A 27 -13.21 9.38 18.61
CA ALA A 27 -13.46 8.47 17.47
C ALA A 27 -12.46 8.48 16.29
N ILE A 28 -11.74 7.38 16.01
CA ILE A 28 -11.08 7.09 14.71
C ILE A 28 -10.89 5.53 14.54
N PHE A 29 -11.25 4.82 13.43
CA PHE A 29 -10.44 4.31 12.28
C PHE A 29 -11.25 3.32 11.40
N ALA A 30 -10.90 3.14 10.10
CA ALA A 30 -10.78 1.84 9.38
C ALA A 30 -10.56 1.98 7.84
N VAL A 31 -9.94 0.95 7.21
CA VAL A 31 -9.54 0.81 5.78
C VAL A 31 -9.67 -0.70 5.35
N PRO A 32 -9.87 -1.06 4.05
CA PRO A 32 -10.16 -2.45 3.58
C PRO A 32 -9.05 -3.52 3.69
N PRO A 33 -9.38 -4.85 3.68
CA PRO A 33 -8.41 -5.95 3.83
C PRO A 33 -7.98 -6.70 2.55
N GLN A 34 -6.72 -7.19 2.54
CA GLN A 34 -6.18 -8.15 1.57
C GLN A 34 -5.32 -9.21 2.28
N VAL A 35 -5.15 -10.37 1.63
CA VAL A 35 -4.27 -11.46 2.10
C VAL A 35 -3.29 -11.81 0.99
N THR A 36 -2.00 -11.87 1.34
CA THR A 36 -0.91 -12.24 0.43
C THR A 36 -0.31 -13.58 0.84
N LEU A 37 -0.01 -14.44 -0.13
CA LEU A 37 0.71 -15.70 0.02
C LEU A 37 1.97 -15.64 -0.83
N ASN A 38 3.12 -15.97 -0.24
CA ASN A 38 4.41 -16.05 -0.94
C ASN A 38 4.98 -17.47 -0.86
N ALA A 39 5.59 -17.91 -1.96
CA ALA A 39 6.39 -19.14 -2.05
C ALA A 39 7.65 -18.92 -2.89
N SER A 40 8.63 -19.80 -2.78
CA SER A 40 9.87 -19.73 -3.57
C SER A 40 10.35 -21.11 -3.96
N TYR A 41 10.63 -21.28 -5.26
CA TYR A 41 11.24 -22.46 -5.88
C TYR A 41 12.58 -22.07 -6.54
N PRO A 42 13.68 -21.98 -5.77
CA PRO A 42 14.96 -21.48 -6.26
C PRO A 42 15.48 -22.25 -7.47
N GLY A 43 15.75 -21.53 -8.56
CA GLY A 43 16.29 -22.07 -9.81
C GLY A 43 15.24 -22.58 -10.81
N ALA A 44 13.95 -22.49 -10.49
CA ALA A 44 12.87 -22.78 -11.43
C ALA A 44 12.54 -21.53 -12.27
N ASP A 45 12.23 -21.71 -13.56
CA ASP A 45 11.72 -20.64 -14.40
C ASP A 45 10.25 -20.30 -14.09
N ALA A 46 9.74 -19.22 -14.70
CA ALA A 46 8.38 -18.74 -14.44
C ALA A 46 7.29 -19.76 -14.82
N GLU A 47 7.49 -20.57 -15.87
CA GLU A 47 6.51 -21.57 -16.34
C GLU A 47 6.46 -22.78 -15.40
N VAL A 48 7.60 -23.25 -14.91
CA VAL A 48 7.69 -24.31 -13.91
C VAL A 48 7.04 -23.86 -12.60
N VAL A 49 7.31 -22.63 -12.14
CA VAL A 49 6.65 -22.07 -10.95
C VAL A 49 5.15 -21.95 -11.16
N GLU A 50 4.70 -21.48 -12.33
CA GLU A 50 3.29 -21.42 -12.68
C GLU A 50 2.60 -22.80 -12.58
N ALA A 51 3.16 -23.80 -13.25
CA ALA A 51 2.54 -25.12 -13.37
C ALA A 51 2.61 -25.93 -12.06
N THR A 52 3.72 -25.84 -11.32
CA THR A 52 3.99 -26.71 -10.16
C THR A 52 3.68 -26.07 -8.81
N VAL A 53 3.59 -24.73 -8.74
CA VAL A 53 3.33 -23.99 -7.49
C VAL A 53 2.05 -23.17 -7.58
N ALA A 54 1.91 -22.32 -8.60
CA ALA A 54 0.77 -21.41 -8.71
C ALA A 54 -0.55 -22.17 -8.92
N GLN A 55 -0.61 -23.04 -9.93
CA GLN A 55 -1.85 -23.76 -10.28
C GLN A 55 -2.38 -24.63 -9.12
N PRO A 56 -1.58 -25.47 -8.43
CA PRO A 56 -2.07 -26.24 -7.29
C PRO A 56 -2.60 -25.37 -6.14
N ILE A 57 -1.92 -24.25 -5.83
CA ILE A 57 -2.36 -23.32 -4.77
C ILE A 57 -3.65 -22.63 -5.18
N GLU A 58 -3.72 -22.08 -6.39
CA GLU A 58 -4.89 -21.36 -6.90
C GLU A 58 -6.13 -22.26 -6.99
N GLN A 59 -5.97 -23.52 -7.40
CA GLN A 59 -7.07 -24.49 -7.44
C GLN A 59 -7.68 -24.72 -6.06
N GLN A 60 -6.88 -24.71 -5.00
CA GLN A 60 -7.38 -24.83 -3.62
C GLN A 60 -7.98 -23.53 -3.09
N VAL A 61 -7.37 -22.39 -3.43
CA VAL A 61 -7.79 -21.03 -3.02
C VAL A 61 -9.08 -20.60 -3.73
N ASN A 62 -9.38 -21.18 -4.89
CA ASN A 62 -10.63 -20.92 -5.58
C ASN A 62 -11.84 -21.33 -4.71
N GLY A 63 -12.88 -20.50 -4.71
CA GLY A 63 -14.09 -20.70 -3.91
C GLY A 63 -13.91 -20.41 -2.41
N ILE A 64 -12.96 -19.56 -2.03
CA ILE A 64 -12.96 -18.95 -0.69
C ILE A 64 -14.10 -17.93 -0.61
N ASP A 65 -14.85 -17.98 0.50
CA ASP A 65 -15.96 -17.06 0.76
C ASP A 65 -15.52 -15.59 0.68
N ASN A 66 -16.34 -14.78 0.00
CA ASN A 66 -16.16 -13.34 -0.17
C ASN A 66 -14.86 -12.88 -0.87
N ALA A 67 -14.12 -13.80 -1.51
CA ALA A 67 -13.06 -13.42 -2.44
C ALA A 67 -13.67 -12.74 -3.68
N LEU A 68 -13.19 -11.55 -4.04
CA LEU A 68 -13.62 -10.83 -5.25
C LEU A 68 -12.87 -11.34 -6.48
N TYR A 69 -11.55 -11.38 -6.35
CA TYR A 69 -10.63 -11.88 -7.36
C TYR A 69 -9.30 -12.24 -6.69
N TYR A 70 -8.49 -13.02 -7.39
CA TYR A 70 -7.12 -13.27 -7.01
C TYR A 70 -6.20 -13.05 -8.20
N GLN A 71 -5.05 -12.43 -7.92
CA GLN A 71 -3.99 -12.22 -8.88
C GLN A 71 -2.74 -12.88 -8.35
N SER A 72 -2.02 -13.59 -9.21
CA SER A 72 -0.73 -14.17 -8.86
C SER A 72 0.34 -13.81 -9.88
N ALA A 73 1.58 -13.80 -9.44
CA ALA A 73 2.75 -13.60 -10.29
C ALA A 73 3.78 -14.69 -9.98
N SER A 74 4.20 -15.39 -11.03
CA SER A 74 5.31 -16.35 -11.04
C SER A 74 6.49 -15.74 -11.79
N ALA A 75 7.68 -15.84 -11.22
CA ALA A 75 8.87 -15.15 -11.72
C ALA A 75 9.99 -16.15 -12.06
N ALA A 76 10.86 -15.76 -13.00
CA ALA A 76 11.99 -16.58 -13.44
C ALA A 76 13.10 -16.76 -12.39
N ASP A 77 13.04 -16.04 -11.26
CA ASP A 77 13.92 -16.26 -10.10
C ASP A 77 13.39 -17.37 -9.16
N GLY A 78 12.26 -17.97 -9.50
CA GLY A 78 11.58 -18.97 -8.68
C GLY A 78 10.56 -18.40 -7.70
N SER A 79 10.34 -17.08 -7.64
CA SER A 79 9.40 -16.48 -6.71
C SER A 79 7.94 -16.59 -7.19
N TYR A 80 7.04 -16.80 -6.23
CA TYR A 80 5.59 -16.84 -6.44
C TYR A 80 4.89 -15.97 -5.40
N ILE A 81 4.03 -15.05 -5.88
CA ILE A 81 3.24 -14.15 -5.05
C ILE A 81 1.78 -14.27 -5.47
N LEU A 82 0.89 -14.58 -4.54
CA LEU A 82 -0.56 -14.61 -4.73
C LEU A 82 -1.20 -13.56 -3.82
N THR A 83 -2.02 -12.69 -4.40
CA THR A 83 -2.81 -11.70 -3.69
C THR A 83 -4.29 -12.03 -3.86
N VAL A 84 -4.95 -12.33 -2.75
CA VAL A 84 -6.41 -12.56 -2.72
C VAL A 84 -7.07 -11.30 -2.18
N THR A 85 -7.94 -10.72 -3.01
CA THR A 85 -8.69 -9.50 -2.67
C THR A 85 -10.09 -9.89 -2.21
N PHE A 86 -10.51 -9.38 -1.06
CA PHE A 86 -11.79 -9.71 -0.45
C PHE A 86 -12.78 -8.56 -0.54
N ALA A 87 -14.07 -8.91 -0.47
CA ALA A 87 -15.14 -7.93 -0.42
C ALA A 87 -14.99 -7.01 0.81
N LEU A 88 -15.37 -5.75 0.63
CA LEU A 88 -15.35 -4.75 1.69
C LEU A 88 -16.26 -5.18 2.84
N GLY A 89 -15.78 -5.08 4.09
CA GLY A 89 -16.53 -5.45 5.29
C GLY A 89 -16.33 -6.89 5.77
N THR A 90 -15.49 -7.68 5.09
CA THR A 90 -15.07 -9.01 5.55
C THR A 90 -14.02 -8.93 6.66
N ASP A 91 -13.97 -9.95 7.51
CA ASP A 91 -12.98 -10.04 8.58
C ASP A 91 -11.59 -10.45 8.02
N PRO A 92 -10.56 -9.60 8.13
CA PRO A 92 -9.23 -9.90 7.61
C PRO A 92 -8.59 -11.14 8.25
N ASP A 93 -8.88 -11.42 9.52
CA ASP A 93 -8.34 -12.56 10.24
C ASP A 93 -8.96 -13.87 9.76
N ILE A 94 -10.29 -13.89 9.60
CA ILE A 94 -10.99 -15.04 9.03
C ILE A 94 -10.57 -15.29 7.58
N ASN A 95 -10.45 -14.23 6.77
CA ASN A 95 -9.96 -14.32 5.40
C ASN A 95 -8.55 -14.96 5.35
N THR A 96 -7.66 -14.55 6.26
CA THR A 96 -6.30 -15.10 6.34
C THR A 96 -6.31 -16.58 6.71
N VAL A 97 -7.11 -16.95 7.70
CA VAL A 97 -7.29 -18.35 8.13
C VAL A 97 -7.87 -19.18 6.98
N ASN A 98 -8.83 -18.66 6.24
CA ASN A 98 -9.43 -19.35 5.10
C ASN A 98 -8.41 -19.60 3.99
N VAL A 99 -7.61 -18.59 3.63
CA VAL A 99 -6.52 -18.73 2.65
C VAL A 99 -5.48 -19.74 3.16
N GLN A 100 -5.10 -19.67 4.43
CA GLN A 100 -4.14 -20.60 5.02
C GLN A 100 -4.64 -22.04 5.01
N ASN A 101 -5.91 -22.27 5.36
CA ASN A 101 -6.52 -23.60 5.35
C ASN A 101 -6.56 -24.18 3.93
N ARG A 102 -6.95 -23.38 2.93
CA ARG A 102 -6.93 -23.80 1.52
C ARG A 102 -5.51 -24.07 1.01
N ALA A 103 -4.57 -23.17 1.27
CA ALA A 103 -3.17 -23.33 0.87
C ALA A 103 -2.51 -24.56 1.52
N SER A 104 -2.88 -24.89 2.76
CA SER A 104 -2.34 -26.07 3.46
C SER A 104 -2.74 -27.39 2.78
N LEU A 105 -3.90 -27.43 2.11
CA LEU A 105 -4.34 -28.59 1.32
C LEU A 105 -3.50 -28.77 0.04
N ALA A 106 -2.87 -27.70 -0.46
CA ALA A 106 -2.01 -27.76 -1.65
C ALA A 106 -0.60 -28.28 -1.33
N ILE A 107 -0.11 -28.16 -0.08
CA ILE A 107 1.28 -28.49 0.30
C ILE A 107 1.73 -29.88 -0.19
N PRO A 108 0.95 -30.97 -0.05
CA PRO A 108 1.38 -32.29 -0.52
C PRO A 108 1.58 -32.42 -2.04
N GLN A 109 1.01 -31.49 -2.82
CA GLN A 109 1.13 -31.45 -4.28
C GLN A 109 2.30 -30.57 -4.74
N LEU A 110 2.89 -29.79 -3.84
CA LEU A 110 4.00 -28.90 -4.14
C LEU A 110 5.34 -29.65 -4.22
N PRO A 111 6.31 -29.15 -5.02
CA PRO A 111 7.67 -29.65 -4.99
C PRO A 111 8.27 -29.66 -3.57
N ALA A 112 9.14 -30.63 -3.29
CA ALA A 112 9.72 -30.82 -1.96
C ALA A 112 10.56 -29.62 -1.51
N GLU A 113 11.23 -28.95 -2.44
CA GLU A 113 12.02 -27.74 -2.20
C GLU A 113 11.15 -26.57 -1.73
N VAL A 114 9.97 -26.40 -2.34
CA VAL A 114 9.00 -25.36 -1.98
C VAL A 114 8.39 -25.65 -0.61
N SER A 115 8.01 -26.90 -0.37
CA SER A 115 7.50 -27.35 0.93
C SER A 115 8.54 -27.18 2.04
N ARG A 116 9.83 -27.40 1.76
CA ARG A 116 10.95 -27.20 2.69
C ARG A 116 11.19 -25.72 2.99
N ASN A 117 11.06 -24.84 1.99
CA ASN A 117 11.13 -23.39 2.19
C ASN A 117 9.92 -22.84 2.95
N GLY A 118 8.77 -23.52 2.84
CA GLY A 118 7.51 -23.17 3.49
C GLY A 118 6.73 -22.08 2.76
N LEU A 119 5.41 -22.07 2.95
CA LEU A 119 4.51 -21.03 2.46
C LEU A 119 4.38 -19.92 3.50
N THR A 120 4.47 -18.67 3.07
CA THR A 120 4.26 -17.50 3.95
C THR A 120 2.93 -16.84 3.61
N ILE A 121 1.93 -16.97 4.48
CA ILE A 121 0.61 -16.33 4.34
C ILE A 121 0.50 -15.20 5.36
N ARG A 122 0.14 -13.99 4.92
CA ARG A 122 0.00 -12.81 5.79
C ARG A 122 -1.18 -11.93 5.36
N LYS A 123 -1.91 -11.40 6.33
CA LYS A 123 -2.76 -10.22 6.11
C LYS A 123 -1.90 -8.99 5.89
N LYS A 124 -2.19 -8.23 4.86
CA LYS A 124 -1.44 -7.01 4.54
C LYS A 124 -2.40 -6.01 3.90
N SER A 125 -2.31 -4.74 4.27
CA SER A 125 -2.89 -3.67 3.45
C SER A 125 -1.95 -3.39 2.26
N ALA A 126 -2.49 -3.25 1.04
CA ALA A 126 -1.70 -2.80 -0.10
C ALA A 126 -1.10 -1.39 0.11
N ALA A 127 -1.63 -0.61 1.06
CA ALA A 127 -1.14 0.73 1.34
C ALA A 127 0.23 0.69 2.06
N LEU A 128 1.26 1.11 1.32
CA LEU A 128 2.56 1.49 1.87
C LEU A 128 2.36 2.72 2.78
N LEU A 129 2.75 2.61 4.05
CA LEU A 129 2.59 3.65 5.06
C LEU A 129 3.82 4.56 5.14
N GLN A 130 4.99 3.95 5.30
CA GLN A 130 6.26 4.66 5.43
C GLN A 130 7.37 3.92 4.69
N VAL A 131 8.33 4.66 4.15
CA VAL A 131 9.59 4.15 3.64
C VAL A 131 10.71 4.73 4.49
N ILE A 132 11.48 3.85 5.12
CA ILE A 132 12.61 4.20 5.97
C ILE A 132 13.88 3.78 5.24
N SER A 133 14.86 4.67 5.14
CA SER A 133 16.15 4.37 4.52
C SER A 133 17.26 4.43 5.56
N PHE A 134 18.02 3.36 5.68
CA PHE A 134 19.25 3.27 6.47
C PHE A 134 20.44 3.45 5.53
N TYR A 135 21.37 4.33 5.90
CA TYR A 135 22.53 4.66 5.10
C TYR A 135 23.74 4.98 5.98
N SER A 136 24.92 4.96 5.38
CA SER A 136 26.18 5.28 6.04
C SER A 136 26.73 6.59 5.50
N PRO A 137 26.68 7.70 6.26
CA PRO A 137 27.11 9.02 5.78
C PRO A 137 28.52 9.07 5.21
N ASN A 138 29.49 8.40 5.86
CA ASN A 138 30.87 8.32 5.40
C ASN A 138 31.16 7.04 4.58
N SER A 139 30.13 6.28 4.22
CA SER A 139 30.24 5.02 3.46
C SER A 139 31.13 3.97 4.13
N THR A 140 31.15 3.93 5.47
CA THR A 140 31.87 2.89 6.23
C THR A 140 31.24 1.51 6.06
N TYR A 141 29.92 1.46 5.89
CA TYR A 141 29.16 0.21 5.76
C TYR A 141 28.64 0.00 4.34
N ASP A 142 28.75 -1.24 3.86
CA ASP A 142 28.20 -1.67 2.58
C ASP A 142 26.70 -2.02 2.67
N ALA A 143 26.08 -2.28 1.52
CA ALA A 143 24.65 -2.62 1.45
C ALA A 143 24.31 -3.89 2.26
N VAL A 144 25.21 -4.88 2.29
CA VAL A 144 25.00 -6.15 2.97
C VAL A 144 24.96 -5.94 4.48
N TYR A 145 25.92 -5.19 5.03
CA TYR A 145 25.93 -4.83 6.44
C TYR A 145 24.69 -4.02 6.83
N LEU A 146 24.35 -2.98 6.05
CA LEU A 146 23.18 -2.12 6.30
C LEU A 146 21.89 -2.93 6.32
N SER A 147 21.70 -3.81 5.32
CA SER A 147 20.54 -4.69 5.23
C SER A 147 20.44 -5.62 6.42
N ASN A 148 21.53 -6.25 6.83
CA ASN A 148 21.51 -7.20 7.93
C ASN A 148 21.40 -6.53 9.30
N TYR A 149 22.00 -5.36 9.49
CA TYR A 149 21.79 -4.57 10.70
C TYR A 149 20.30 -4.22 10.86
N ALA A 150 19.66 -3.76 9.77
CA ALA A 150 18.22 -3.51 9.75
C ALA A 150 17.42 -4.79 10.05
N THR A 151 17.74 -5.91 9.39
CA THR A 151 17.08 -7.21 9.62
C THR A 151 17.19 -7.67 11.08
N ILE A 152 18.38 -7.59 11.69
CA ILE A 152 18.62 -8.10 13.04
C ILE A 152 18.05 -7.17 14.12
N ASN A 153 18.29 -5.87 14.00
CA ASN A 153 18.09 -4.92 15.10
C ASN A 153 16.87 -4.01 14.95
N VAL A 154 16.31 -3.88 13.73
CA VAL A 154 15.28 -2.89 13.43
C VAL A 154 13.96 -3.52 13.02
N ILE A 155 13.96 -4.48 12.08
CA ILE A 155 12.72 -5.04 11.52
C ILE A 155 11.83 -5.67 12.60
N ASP A 156 12.40 -6.46 13.52
CA ASP A 156 11.61 -7.13 14.56
C ASP A 156 10.95 -6.14 15.54
N PRO A 157 11.66 -5.15 16.11
CA PRO A 157 11.01 -4.10 16.88
C PRO A 157 9.89 -3.38 16.13
N LEU A 158 10.12 -3.02 14.86
CA LEU A 158 9.11 -2.33 14.05
C LEU A 158 7.89 -3.21 13.77
N ALA A 159 8.10 -4.50 13.48
CA ALA A 159 7.04 -5.45 13.21
C ALA A 159 6.17 -5.77 14.45
N ARG A 160 6.68 -5.54 15.67
CA ARG A 160 5.92 -5.72 16.93
C ARG A 160 5.03 -4.52 17.26
N ILE A 161 5.19 -3.38 16.60
CA ILE A 161 4.37 -2.20 16.84
C ILE A 161 2.93 -2.52 16.47
N LYS A 162 2.01 -2.28 17.42
CA LYS A 162 0.57 -2.47 17.18
C LYS A 162 0.12 -1.65 15.97
N GLY A 163 -0.45 -2.32 14.98
CA GLY A 163 -0.94 -1.71 13.75
C GLY A 163 0.03 -1.76 12.57
N VAL A 164 1.28 -2.19 12.77
CA VAL A 164 2.19 -2.57 11.68
C VAL A 164 1.84 -3.98 11.22
N GLY A 165 1.46 -4.12 9.95
CA GLY A 165 1.17 -5.42 9.33
C GLY A 165 2.42 -6.10 8.81
N GLN A 166 3.32 -5.33 8.21
CA GLN A 166 4.60 -5.83 7.71
C GLN A 166 5.65 -4.73 7.71
N ALA A 167 6.84 -5.04 8.21
CA ALA A 167 8.06 -4.30 7.94
C ALA A 167 8.95 -5.18 7.05
N THR A 168 9.32 -4.70 5.86
CA THR A 168 10.09 -5.52 4.90
C THR A 168 11.07 -4.66 4.13
N LEU A 169 12.24 -5.23 3.80
CA LEU A 169 13.24 -4.58 2.94
C LEU A 169 12.82 -4.67 1.48
N PHE A 170 13.00 -3.59 0.71
CA PHE A 170 12.77 -3.62 -0.74
C PHE A 170 13.85 -4.41 -1.49
N GLY A 171 15.09 -4.38 -1.00
CA GLY A 171 16.20 -5.20 -1.48
C GLY A 171 16.87 -5.94 -0.33
N PRO A 172 16.29 -7.06 0.17
CA PRO A 172 16.85 -7.80 1.28
C PRO A 172 18.15 -8.50 0.85
N LEU A 173 19.25 -8.18 1.54
CA LEU A 173 20.55 -8.83 1.39
C LEU A 173 20.85 -9.68 2.64
N ASP A 174 19.90 -10.53 3.04
CA ASP A 174 19.99 -11.36 4.24
C ASP A 174 21.28 -12.19 4.26
N TYR A 175 21.94 -12.29 5.42
CA TYR A 175 23.16 -13.07 5.56
C TYR A 175 22.91 -14.54 5.19
N SER A 176 23.88 -15.09 4.50
CA SER A 176 23.98 -16.50 4.20
C SER A 176 25.45 -16.88 4.27
N LEU A 177 25.72 -18.07 4.80
CA LEU A 177 27.03 -18.66 4.63
C LEU A 177 27.11 -19.21 3.20
N ARG A 178 27.99 -18.63 2.41
CA ARG A 178 28.18 -18.96 1.00
C ARG A 178 29.41 -19.85 0.85
N ILE A 179 29.22 -21.02 0.26
CA ILE A 179 30.30 -21.92 -0.15
C ILE A 179 30.39 -21.81 -1.67
N TRP A 180 31.38 -21.07 -2.15
CA TRP A 180 31.66 -20.83 -3.56
C TRP A 180 32.58 -21.92 -4.10
N LEU A 181 32.02 -22.90 -4.79
CA LEU A 181 32.72 -24.06 -5.33
C LEU A 181 33.66 -23.67 -6.49
N ASP A 182 34.81 -24.32 -6.54
CA ASP A 182 35.72 -24.35 -7.69
C ASP A 182 35.56 -25.72 -8.40
N PRO A 183 34.84 -25.77 -9.54
CA PRO A 183 34.58 -27.02 -10.27
C PRO A 183 35.85 -27.71 -10.78
N ASP A 184 36.86 -26.95 -11.19
CA ASP A 184 38.14 -27.50 -11.66
C ASP A 184 38.83 -28.24 -10.52
N ARG A 185 38.92 -27.58 -9.35
CA ARG A 185 39.56 -28.14 -8.17
C ARG A 185 38.82 -29.34 -7.60
N LEU A 186 37.49 -29.33 -7.66
CA LEU A 186 36.67 -30.51 -7.34
C LEU A 186 37.02 -31.67 -8.26
N THR A 187 37.11 -31.42 -9.56
CA THR A 187 37.39 -32.45 -10.57
C THR A 187 38.79 -33.04 -10.41
N GLU A 188 39.82 -32.20 -10.21
CA GLU A 188 41.21 -32.63 -9.93
C GLU A 188 41.30 -33.59 -8.74
N LEU A 189 40.50 -33.35 -7.71
CA LEU A 189 40.48 -34.15 -6.49
C LEU A 189 39.51 -35.33 -6.54
N ASN A 190 38.89 -35.58 -7.70
CA ASN A 190 37.83 -36.56 -7.90
C ASN A 190 36.70 -36.37 -6.89
N LEU A 191 36.19 -35.14 -6.75
CA LEU A 191 35.05 -34.73 -5.94
C LEU A 191 33.97 -34.10 -6.81
N THR A 192 32.74 -34.10 -6.31
CA THR A 192 31.57 -33.48 -6.94
C THR A 192 30.92 -32.49 -5.98
N PRO A 193 30.07 -31.57 -6.48
CA PRO A 193 29.28 -30.71 -5.60
C PRO A 193 28.44 -31.48 -4.57
N ASN A 194 27.96 -32.68 -4.93
CA ASN A 194 27.22 -33.56 -4.02
C ASN A 194 28.04 -34.02 -2.81
N ASP A 195 29.35 -34.23 -3.00
CA ASP A 195 30.25 -34.61 -1.90
C ASP A 195 30.35 -33.48 -0.87
N VAL A 196 30.37 -32.22 -1.34
CA VAL A 196 30.37 -31.02 -0.48
C VAL A 196 29.03 -30.89 0.26
N ILE A 197 27.91 -31.02 -0.46
CA ILE A 197 26.57 -30.96 0.13
C ILE A 197 26.41 -32.01 1.24
N ALA A 198 26.77 -33.26 0.96
CA ALA A 198 26.69 -34.36 1.91
C ALA A 198 27.58 -34.13 3.14
N ALA A 199 28.81 -33.65 2.95
CA ALA A 199 29.73 -33.37 4.04
C ALA A 199 29.24 -32.25 4.96
N VAL A 200 28.66 -31.18 4.38
CA VAL A 200 28.07 -30.09 5.16
C VAL A 200 26.82 -30.58 5.91
N GLN A 201 25.97 -31.40 5.30
CA GLN A 201 24.80 -31.97 5.99
C GLN A 201 25.18 -32.89 7.15
N SER A 202 26.25 -33.68 7.00
CA SER A 202 26.67 -34.63 8.03
C SER A 202 27.45 -33.99 9.18
N GLN A 203 28.17 -32.89 8.92
CA GLN A 203 29.03 -32.24 9.93
C GLN A 203 28.40 -30.98 10.55
N ASN A 204 27.53 -30.25 9.84
CA ASN A 204 26.79 -29.11 10.38
C ASN A 204 25.41 -29.56 10.92
N ILE A 205 25.41 -30.39 11.96
CA ILE A 205 24.19 -30.93 12.58
C ILE A 205 24.11 -30.59 14.06
N GLN A 206 22.89 -30.35 14.54
CA GLN A 206 22.62 -30.22 15.97
C GLN A 206 22.35 -31.60 16.57
N ALA A 207 23.26 -32.13 17.37
CA ALA A 207 23.08 -33.42 18.04
C ALA A 207 22.24 -33.28 19.32
N ALA A 208 21.27 -34.20 19.51
CA ALA A 208 20.50 -34.36 20.74
C ALA A 208 21.08 -35.52 21.57
N LEU A 209 22.05 -35.22 22.44
CA LEU A 209 22.86 -36.24 23.14
C LEU A 209 22.26 -36.77 24.45
N GLY A 210 21.14 -36.22 24.92
CA GLY A 210 20.47 -36.67 26.14
C GLY A 210 21.17 -36.20 27.42
N ARG A 211 21.01 -36.98 28.50
CA ARG A 211 21.46 -36.62 29.86
C ARG A 211 21.93 -37.85 30.64
N VAL A 212 23.04 -37.72 31.36
CA VAL A 212 23.59 -38.73 32.27
C VAL A 212 22.80 -38.72 33.57
N GLY A 213 22.47 -39.91 34.11
CA GLY A 213 21.66 -40.02 35.33
C GLY A 213 20.16 -39.72 35.10
N ALA A 214 19.64 -39.96 33.88
CA ALA A 214 18.22 -39.89 33.61
C ALA A 214 17.49 -41.14 34.09
N ALA A 215 16.24 -40.99 34.56
CA ALA A 215 15.41 -42.13 34.93
C ALA A 215 15.20 -43.11 33.75
N PRO A 216 15.14 -44.42 34.03
CA PRO A 216 15.23 -45.07 35.34
C PRO A 216 16.66 -45.06 35.94
N ILE A 217 16.78 -44.68 37.21
CA ILE A 217 18.06 -44.53 37.93
C ILE A 217 18.18 -45.50 39.11
N THR A 218 19.41 -45.80 39.53
CA THR A 218 19.72 -46.55 40.75
C THR A 218 19.56 -45.66 41.99
N THR A 219 19.38 -46.25 43.17
CA THR A 219 19.26 -45.54 44.47
C THR A 219 20.51 -44.72 44.85
N GLU A 220 21.65 -44.99 44.22
CA GLU A 220 22.92 -44.29 44.47
C GLU A 220 23.15 -43.08 43.55
N GLN A 221 22.42 -42.97 42.43
CA GLN A 221 22.61 -41.87 41.49
C GLN A 221 21.99 -40.58 42.02
N GLN A 222 22.83 -39.64 42.46
CA GLN A 222 22.41 -38.37 43.06
C GLN A 222 22.40 -37.19 42.08
N VAL A 223 23.02 -37.33 40.90
CA VAL A 223 23.21 -36.21 39.97
C VAL A 223 22.73 -36.56 38.57
N GLN A 224 21.98 -35.62 37.98
CA GLN A 224 21.57 -35.67 36.58
C GLN A 224 22.25 -34.53 35.82
N ILE A 225 22.99 -34.86 34.75
CA ILE A 225 23.78 -33.89 33.98
C ILE A 225 23.41 -33.97 32.51
N ASN A 226 23.04 -32.84 31.91
CA ASN A 226 22.78 -32.75 30.47
C ASN A 226 24.08 -32.81 29.67
N ILE A 227 24.13 -33.64 28.64
CA ILE A 227 25.28 -33.73 27.73
C ILE A 227 25.15 -32.60 26.70
N LYS A 228 26.19 -31.78 26.57
CA LYS A 228 26.30 -30.75 25.53
C LYS A 228 27.46 -31.08 24.61
N THR A 229 27.27 -30.86 23.31
CA THR A 229 28.33 -30.89 22.30
C THR A 229 28.27 -29.64 21.44
N LYS A 230 29.34 -29.39 20.68
CA LYS A 230 29.30 -28.39 19.60
C LYS A 230 28.26 -28.85 18.57
N GLY A 231 27.23 -28.03 18.39
CA GLY A 231 26.15 -28.29 17.43
C GLY A 231 26.51 -27.74 16.06
N ARG A 232 25.59 -26.97 15.47
CA ARG A 232 25.83 -26.28 14.21
C ARG A 232 27.08 -25.38 14.27
N LEU A 233 27.83 -25.35 13.17
CA LEU A 233 28.98 -24.47 12.99
C LEU A 233 28.50 -23.03 12.89
N THR A 234 29.34 -22.06 13.26
CA THR A 234 28.91 -20.65 13.34
C THR A 234 29.80 -19.66 12.59
N GLN A 235 31.06 -20.04 12.36
CA GLN A 235 32.06 -19.18 11.72
C GLN A 235 32.45 -19.74 10.34
N PRO A 236 32.68 -18.90 9.31
CA PRO A 236 33.11 -19.36 8.00
C PRO A 236 34.34 -20.27 8.01
N GLU A 237 35.29 -20.02 8.91
CA GLU A 237 36.51 -20.81 9.06
C GLU A 237 36.22 -22.26 9.49
N GLU A 238 35.15 -22.47 10.27
CA GLU A 238 34.71 -23.80 10.70
C GLU A 238 34.12 -24.59 9.52
N PHE A 239 33.36 -23.93 8.66
CA PHE A 239 32.82 -24.53 7.45
C PHE A 239 33.92 -24.83 6.43
N ALA A 240 34.88 -23.91 6.26
CA ALA A 240 36.09 -24.14 5.49
C ALA A 240 36.92 -25.34 5.99
N ALA A 241 36.82 -25.67 7.29
CA ALA A 241 37.51 -26.80 7.90
C ALA A 241 36.79 -28.16 7.78
N ILE A 242 35.55 -28.20 7.27
CA ILE A 242 34.77 -29.43 7.05
C ILE A 242 35.58 -30.39 6.17
N VAL A 243 35.66 -31.65 6.59
CA VAL A 243 36.41 -32.69 5.88
C VAL A 243 35.53 -33.31 4.81
N LEU A 244 36.00 -33.32 3.56
CA LEU A 244 35.32 -33.94 2.42
C LEU A 244 35.73 -35.41 2.26
N ARG A 245 37.04 -35.68 2.33
CA ARG A 245 37.60 -37.03 2.20
C ARG A 245 38.90 -37.14 3.00
N ALA A 246 39.11 -38.29 3.64
CA ALA A 246 40.41 -38.68 4.18
C ALA A 246 41.07 -39.67 3.21
N ASN A 247 42.32 -39.41 2.83
CA ASN A 247 43.09 -40.26 1.94
C ASN A 247 43.82 -41.37 2.75
N PRO A 248 44.22 -42.48 2.10
CA PRO A 248 44.91 -43.59 2.78
C PRO A 248 46.26 -43.22 3.43
N ASP A 249 46.88 -42.13 2.97
CA ASP A 249 48.14 -41.59 3.51
C ASP A 249 47.94 -40.73 4.78
N GLY A 250 46.70 -40.59 5.26
CA GLY A 250 46.34 -39.77 6.41
C GLY A 250 46.13 -38.29 6.11
N SER A 251 46.30 -37.85 4.85
CA SER A 251 45.94 -36.49 4.42
C SER A 251 44.42 -36.33 4.36
N VAL A 252 43.92 -35.11 4.64
CA VAL A 252 42.49 -34.79 4.61
C VAL A 252 42.23 -33.64 3.65
N ILE A 253 41.25 -33.83 2.77
CA ILE A 253 40.75 -32.79 1.88
C ILE A 253 39.60 -32.08 2.59
N ARG A 254 39.65 -30.76 2.62
CA ARG A 254 38.66 -29.90 3.27
C ARG A 254 37.95 -29.00 2.28
N ILE A 255 36.84 -28.39 2.69
CA ILE A 255 36.09 -27.45 1.84
C ILE A 255 36.98 -26.30 1.35
N LYS A 256 37.85 -25.74 2.20
CA LYS A 256 38.78 -24.67 1.80
C LYS A 256 39.71 -25.04 0.65
N ASP A 257 39.92 -26.34 0.39
CA ASP A 257 40.82 -26.80 -0.67
C ASP A 257 40.11 -26.84 -2.04
N VAL A 258 38.77 -26.68 -2.07
CA VAL A 258 37.91 -26.76 -3.26
C VAL A 258 36.85 -25.65 -3.36
N ALA A 259 36.77 -24.75 -2.37
CA ALA A 259 35.77 -23.71 -2.32
C ALA A 259 36.17 -22.54 -1.41
N ARG A 260 35.76 -21.32 -1.77
CA ARG A 260 35.82 -20.15 -0.88
C ARG A 260 34.58 -20.13 0.02
N VAL A 261 34.77 -19.93 1.31
CA VAL A 261 33.68 -19.85 2.29
C VAL A 261 33.65 -18.48 2.92
N GLU A 262 32.52 -17.79 2.82
CA GLU A 262 32.35 -16.45 3.39
C GLU A 262 30.93 -16.19 3.88
N MET A 263 30.79 -15.15 4.70
CA MET A 263 29.50 -14.58 5.05
C MET A 263 29.13 -13.52 4.02
N SER A 264 28.06 -13.73 3.27
CA SER A 264 27.62 -12.78 2.24
C SER A 264 26.09 -12.77 2.15
N ALA A 265 25.53 -12.09 1.16
CA ALA A 265 24.08 -12.07 0.95
C ALA A 265 23.59 -13.42 0.39
N LYS A 266 22.39 -13.84 0.80
CA LYS A 266 21.69 -15.02 0.27
C LYS A 266 21.46 -14.92 -1.25
N SER A 267 21.02 -13.75 -1.71
CA SER A 267 20.84 -13.36 -3.10
C SER A 267 21.18 -11.88 -3.23
N GLN A 268 21.65 -11.47 -4.40
CA GLN A 268 21.95 -10.08 -4.75
C GLN A 268 21.14 -9.60 -5.96
N ASP A 269 20.00 -10.25 -6.24
CA ASP A 269 19.17 -9.96 -7.42
C ASP A 269 18.52 -8.58 -7.35
N ARG A 270 18.46 -8.00 -6.14
CA ARG A 270 17.95 -6.65 -5.88
C ARG A 270 18.59 -6.02 -4.66
N TYR A 271 18.78 -4.70 -4.71
CA TYR A 271 19.32 -3.92 -3.61
C TYR A 271 18.82 -2.46 -3.70
N SER A 272 18.97 -1.71 -2.60
CA SER A 272 18.51 -0.32 -2.51
C SER A 272 19.68 0.67 -2.48
N ARG A 273 19.44 1.88 -3.00
CA ARG A 273 20.37 3.01 -2.92
C ARG A 273 19.62 4.25 -2.47
N PHE A 274 20.30 5.10 -1.72
CA PHE A 274 19.77 6.36 -1.24
C PHE A 274 20.70 7.50 -1.66
N ASN A 275 20.17 8.44 -2.45
CA ASN A 275 20.93 9.57 -3.02
C ASN A 275 22.25 9.13 -3.69
N GLY A 276 22.24 7.97 -4.35
CA GLY A 276 23.40 7.41 -5.05
C GLY A 276 24.36 6.59 -4.18
N ALA A 277 24.15 6.48 -2.87
CA ALA A 277 24.94 5.62 -1.97
C ALA A 277 24.22 4.31 -1.62
N PRO A 278 24.93 3.23 -1.24
CA PRO A 278 24.32 2.00 -0.72
C PRO A 278 23.38 2.28 0.45
N ALA A 279 22.21 1.63 0.46
CA ALA A 279 21.22 1.80 1.52
C ALA A 279 20.41 0.53 1.78
N ALA A 280 19.80 0.45 2.96
CA ALA A 280 18.77 -0.52 3.27
C ALA A 280 17.42 0.18 3.43
N ALA A 281 16.53 -0.02 2.45
CA ALA A 281 15.22 0.60 2.43
C ALA A 281 14.13 -0.34 2.94
N ILE A 282 13.47 0.05 4.03
CA ILE A 282 12.38 -0.69 4.67
C ILE A 282 11.05 -0.04 4.29
N GLY A 283 10.14 -0.82 3.72
CA GLY A 283 8.73 -0.47 3.59
C GLY A 283 7.94 -0.94 4.81
N ILE A 284 7.20 -0.02 5.42
CA ILE A 284 6.22 -0.29 6.48
C ILE A 284 4.83 -0.31 5.86
N TYR A 285 4.12 -1.40 6.09
CA TYR A 285 2.73 -1.59 5.68
C TYR A 285 1.87 -1.76 6.91
N GLN A 286 0.71 -1.11 6.90
CA GLN A 286 -0.22 -1.17 8.01
C GLN A 286 -1.07 -2.46 7.98
N THR A 287 -1.50 -2.91 9.16
CA THR A 287 -2.58 -3.92 9.23
C THR A 287 -3.90 -3.30 8.77
N PRO A 288 -4.80 -4.06 8.12
CA PRO A 288 -6.16 -3.59 7.87
C PRO A 288 -6.82 -3.08 9.15
N GLY A 289 -7.48 -1.92 9.08
CA GLY A 289 -8.19 -1.32 10.21
C GLY A 289 -7.35 -0.54 11.23
N SER A 290 -6.02 -0.49 11.12
CA SER A 290 -5.20 0.32 12.04
C SER A 290 -5.15 1.80 11.65
N ASN A 291 -4.66 2.62 12.58
CA ASN A 291 -4.41 4.04 12.38
C ASN A 291 -3.08 4.31 11.70
N ALA A 292 -3.10 4.83 10.47
CA ALA A 292 -1.90 5.27 9.79
C ALA A 292 -1.06 6.26 10.63
N VAL A 293 -1.66 7.33 11.17
CA VAL A 293 -0.98 8.42 11.91
C VAL A 293 -0.36 7.94 13.22
N GLU A 294 -1.07 7.14 14.01
CA GLU A 294 -0.55 6.59 15.27
C GLU A 294 0.52 5.53 15.02
N VAL A 295 0.33 4.65 14.03
CA VAL A 295 1.35 3.67 13.65
C VAL A 295 2.63 4.39 13.20
N ALA A 296 2.52 5.39 12.33
CA ALA A 296 3.65 6.20 11.87
C ALA A 296 4.37 6.91 13.02
N ARG A 297 3.62 7.42 14.01
CA ARG A 297 4.19 8.02 15.23
C ARG A 297 4.96 6.98 16.05
N HIS A 298 4.35 5.83 16.34
CA HIS A 298 5.00 4.75 17.11
C HIS A 298 6.25 4.20 16.41
N VAL A 299 6.21 4.10 15.07
CA VAL A 299 7.40 3.74 14.27
C VAL A 299 8.51 4.75 14.46
N ARG A 300 8.21 6.06 14.38
CA ARG A 300 9.21 7.12 14.59
C ARG A 300 9.76 7.13 16.02
N GLU A 301 8.92 6.95 17.02
CA GLU A 301 9.33 6.84 18.43
C GLU A 301 10.27 5.64 18.64
N THR A 302 9.91 4.48 18.10
CA THR A 302 10.75 3.28 18.18
C THR A 302 12.08 3.51 17.48
N LEU A 303 12.10 4.11 16.28
CA LEU A 303 13.34 4.42 15.57
C LEU A 303 14.25 5.38 16.34
N ASN A 304 13.70 6.42 16.97
CA ASN A 304 14.46 7.34 17.84
C ASN A 304 15.08 6.63 19.05
N GLU A 305 14.42 5.59 19.59
CA GLU A 305 14.98 4.76 20.64
C GLU A 305 16.08 3.82 20.13
N LEU A 306 15.87 3.24 18.94
CA LEU A 306 16.84 2.36 18.29
C LEU A 306 18.12 3.12 17.89
N GLU A 307 17.98 4.37 17.44
CA GLU A 307 19.08 5.24 17.00
C GLU A 307 20.17 5.40 18.06
N LYS A 308 19.78 5.41 19.35
CA LYS A 308 20.72 5.50 20.49
C LYS A 308 21.70 4.32 20.57
N ARG A 309 21.42 3.21 19.88
CA ARG A 309 22.23 1.99 19.85
C ARG A 309 22.89 1.74 18.50
N PHE A 310 22.79 2.70 17.58
CA PHE A 310 23.41 2.56 16.27
C PHE A 310 24.93 2.60 16.40
N PRO A 311 25.65 1.78 15.61
CA PRO A 311 27.09 1.91 15.51
C PRO A 311 27.45 3.26 14.88
N ASN A 312 28.68 3.71 15.09
CA ASN A 312 29.18 4.93 14.48
C ASN A 312 29.00 4.89 12.95
N ASP A 313 28.61 6.01 12.34
CA ASP A 313 28.41 6.13 10.90
C ASP A 313 27.24 5.30 10.32
N LEU A 314 26.25 4.96 11.16
CA LEU A 314 24.93 4.47 10.72
C LEU A 314 23.86 5.52 11.01
N ALA A 315 23.18 6.00 9.97
CA ALA A 315 22.07 6.94 10.07
C ALA A 315 20.81 6.37 9.43
N TYR A 316 19.65 6.94 9.79
CA TYR A 316 18.38 6.60 9.16
C TYR A 316 17.59 7.85 8.81
N THR A 317 16.67 7.70 7.87
CA THR A 317 15.67 8.73 7.56
C THR A 317 14.34 8.09 7.22
N VAL A 318 13.23 8.67 7.70
CA VAL A 318 11.89 8.31 7.22
C VAL A 318 11.70 9.04 5.89
N PHE A 319 12.14 8.42 4.81
CA PHE A 319 12.25 9.01 3.48
C PHE A 319 10.89 9.29 2.82
N TRP A 320 9.87 8.49 3.07
CA TRP A 320 8.50 8.80 2.65
C TRP A 320 7.52 8.39 3.74
N ASP A 321 6.46 9.17 3.92
CA ASP A 321 5.47 8.99 4.97
C ASP A 321 4.11 9.48 4.47
N SER A 322 3.19 8.56 4.20
CA SER A 322 1.87 8.88 3.69
C SER A 322 1.05 9.71 4.69
N THR A 323 1.38 9.63 5.99
CA THR A 323 0.64 10.34 7.03
C THR A 323 0.86 11.84 7.01
N VAL A 324 1.95 12.32 6.40
CA VAL A 324 2.22 13.76 6.26
C VAL A 324 1.14 14.43 5.41
N PHE A 325 0.70 13.79 4.33
CA PHE A 325 -0.41 14.28 3.53
C PHE A 325 -1.72 14.29 4.34
N VAL A 326 -2.00 13.22 5.08
CA VAL A 326 -3.21 13.10 5.91
C VAL A 326 -3.23 14.17 7.02
N THR A 327 -2.13 14.38 7.73
CA THR A 327 -2.07 15.36 8.83
C THR A 327 -2.15 16.79 8.33
N GLU A 328 -1.48 17.14 7.22
CA GLU A 328 -1.63 18.46 6.60
C GLU A 328 -3.05 18.67 6.05
N THR A 329 -3.67 17.65 5.46
CA THR A 329 -5.07 17.71 5.03
C THR A 329 -6.01 17.96 6.20
N ILE A 330 -5.86 17.23 7.32
CA ILE A 330 -6.66 17.45 8.53
C ILE A 330 -6.46 18.88 9.06
N LYS A 331 -5.22 19.36 9.11
CA LYS A 331 -4.91 20.71 9.57
C LYS A 331 -5.57 21.79 8.70
N GLU A 332 -5.52 21.63 7.37
CA GLU A 332 -6.14 22.58 6.45
C GLU A 332 -7.68 22.50 6.49
N VAL A 333 -8.26 21.30 6.65
CA VAL A 333 -9.69 21.14 6.91
C VAL A 333 -10.08 21.85 8.20
N VAL A 334 -9.36 21.67 9.31
CA VAL A 334 -9.68 22.32 10.60
C VAL A 334 -9.58 23.84 10.47
N ARG A 335 -8.58 24.34 9.75
CA ARG A 335 -8.46 25.77 9.41
C ARG A 335 -9.66 26.25 8.60
N THR A 336 -10.08 25.47 7.61
CA THR A 336 -11.23 25.76 6.76
C THR A 336 -12.54 25.72 7.54
N LEU A 337 -12.73 24.76 8.45
CA LEU A 337 -13.86 24.70 9.37
C LEU A 337 -13.93 25.96 10.24
N GLY A 338 -12.79 26.38 10.80
CA GLY A 338 -12.69 27.63 11.56
C GLY A 338 -13.05 28.86 10.73
N ALA A 339 -12.50 28.96 9.51
CA ALA A 339 -12.81 30.05 8.59
C ALA A 339 -14.29 30.07 8.18
N ALA A 340 -14.88 28.90 7.92
CA ALA A 340 -16.29 28.75 7.57
C ALA A 340 -17.20 29.18 8.72
N ILE A 341 -16.91 28.78 9.97
CA ILE A 341 -17.66 29.21 11.15
C ILE A 341 -17.59 30.74 11.32
N VAL A 342 -16.41 31.35 11.14
CA VAL A 342 -16.25 32.81 11.20
C VAL A 342 -17.05 33.48 10.08
N LEU A 343 -16.96 32.97 8.85
CA LEU A 343 -17.69 33.52 7.70
C LEU A 343 -19.20 33.45 7.92
N VAL A 344 -19.70 32.31 8.40
CA VAL A 344 -21.10 32.12 8.79
C VAL A 344 -21.49 33.11 9.88
N ALA A 345 -20.68 33.26 10.94
CA ALA A 345 -20.96 34.21 12.01
C ALA A 345 -21.07 35.65 11.48
N VAL A 346 -20.20 36.04 10.54
CA VAL A 346 -20.24 37.35 9.87
C VAL A 346 -21.52 37.50 9.05
N VAL A 347 -21.91 36.48 8.28
CA VAL A 347 -23.13 36.50 7.47
C VAL A 347 -24.37 36.58 8.36
N VAL A 348 -24.48 35.73 9.39
CA VAL A 348 -25.58 35.74 10.35
C VAL A 348 -25.67 37.10 11.07
N PHE A 349 -24.52 37.65 11.48
CA PHE A 349 -24.47 38.98 12.08
C PHE A 349 -24.96 40.07 11.12
N LEU A 350 -24.64 39.96 9.82
CA LEU A 350 -25.08 40.90 8.78
C LEU A 350 -26.59 40.83 8.52
N PHE A 351 -27.24 39.68 8.73
CA PHE A 351 -28.70 39.56 8.58
C PHE A 351 -29.46 39.90 9.85
N LEU A 352 -28.95 39.53 11.03
CA LEU A 352 -29.65 39.73 12.31
C LEU A 352 -29.27 41.06 13.01
N GLY A 353 -28.12 41.66 12.68
CA GLY A 353 -27.67 42.96 13.18
C GLY A 353 -27.37 43.06 14.68
N ARG A 354 -27.41 41.95 15.42
CA ARG A 354 -27.20 41.91 16.88
C ARG A 354 -26.30 40.73 17.27
N TRP A 355 -25.34 40.98 18.16
CA TRP A 355 -24.41 39.95 18.63
C TRP A 355 -25.09 38.81 19.40
N ARG A 356 -26.13 39.13 20.21
CA ARG A 356 -26.82 38.14 21.05
C ARG A 356 -27.62 37.13 20.23
N THR A 357 -28.25 37.57 19.13
CA THR A 357 -29.01 36.70 18.22
C THR A 357 -28.06 35.85 17.39
N THR A 358 -26.95 36.43 16.95
CA THR A 358 -25.87 35.72 16.23
C THR A 358 -25.24 34.59 17.05
N LEU A 359 -25.18 34.73 18.38
CA LEU A 359 -24.63 33.69 19.26
C LEU A 359 -25.42 32.38 19.21
N ILE A 360 -26.72 32.43 18.91
CA ILE A 360 -27.59 31.25 18.97
C ILE A 360 -27.22 30.23 17.87
N PRO A 361 -27.17 30.61 16.56
CA PRO A 361 -26.65 29.71 15.54
C PRO A 361 -25.18 29.33 15.76
N LEU A 362 -24.37 30.25 16.29
CA LEU A 362 -22.94 30.01 16.53
C LEU A 362 -22.68 28.90 17.58
N VAL A 363 -23.60 28.70 18.52
CA VAL A 363 -23.55 27.60 19.50
C VAL A 363 -24.14 26.30 18.92
N ALA A 364 -25.22 26.39 18.14
CA ALA A 364 -25.88 25.22 17.57
C ALA A 364 -24.98 24.43 16.59
N VAL A 365 -24.17 25.14 15.80
CA VAL A 365 -23.33 24.56 14.75
C VAL A 365 -22.24 23.62 15.28
N PRO A 366 -21.38 24.03 16.24
CA PRO A 366 -20.43 23.11 16.86
C PRO A 366 -21.10 21.89 17.48
N VAL A 367 -22.26 22.05 18.11
CA VAL A 367 -22.99 20.92 18.74
C VAL A 367 -23.40 19.90 17.69
N SER A 368 -23.94 20.33 16.56
CA SER A 368 -24.33 19.43 15.46
C SER A 368 -23.14 18.74 14.81
N ILE A 369 -22.05 19.46 14.54
CA ILE A 369 -20.83 18.90 13.94
C ILE A 369 -20.17 17.89 14.88
N VAL A 370 -19.96 18.27 16.15
CA VAL A 370 -19.32 17.38 17.14
C VAL A 370 -20.21 16.16 17.42
N GLY A 371 -21.53 16.37 17.51
CA GLY A 371 -22.47 15.27 17.65
C GLY A 371 -22.47 14.29 16.48
N THR A 372 -22.20 14.79 15.27
CA THR A 372 -22.12 13.94 14.08
C THR A 372 -20.99 12.94 14.20
N PHE A 373 -19.83 13.35 14.71
CA PHE A 373 -18.73 12.40 14.98
C PHE A 373 -19.13 11.29 15.96
N ALA A 374 -19.95 11.59 16.97
CA ALA A 374 -20.40 10.58 17.93
C ALA A 374 -21.26 9.49 17.28
N VAL A 375 -22.20 9.88 16.42
CA VAL A 375 -23.09 8.94 15.73
C VAL A 375 -22.36 8.21 14.61
N MET A 376 -21.47 8.89 13.88
CA MET A 376 -20.60 8.25 12.90
C MET A 376 -19.75 7.15 13.54
N LEU A 377 -19.19 7.40 14.73
CA LEU A 377 -18.47 6.38 15.49
C LEU A 377 -19.36 5.19 15.87
N LEU A 378 -20.58 5.45 16.36
CA LEU A 378 -21.51 4.41 16.77
C LEU A 378 -21.84 3.45 15.62
N ILE A 379 -21.87 3.96 14.40
CA ILE A 379 -22.12 3.19 13.16
C ILE A 379 -20.82 2.57 12.60
N GLY A 380 -19.66 2.85 13.21
CA GLY A 380 -18.36 2.28 12.84
C GLY A 380 -17.61 3.05 11.76
N TYR A 381 -17.91 4.35 11.55
CA TYR A 381 -17.16 5.20 10.63
C TYR A 381 -16.04 5.99 11.30
N SER A 382 -15.01 6.29 10.50
CA SER A 382 -13.84 7.04 10.91
C SER A 382 -13.92 8.50 10.46
N ALA A 383 -13.22 9.37 11.20
CA ALA A 383 -12.88 10.70 10.71
C ALA A 383 -11.75 10.58 9.68
N ASN A 384 -12.07 10.81 8.42
CA ASN A 384 -11.15 10.84 7.29
C ASN A 384 -11.45 12.05 6.38
N THR A 385 -10.66 12.22 5.32
CA THR A 385 -10.80 13.35 4.39
C THR A 385 -12.23 13.50 3.85
N VAL A 386 -12.90 12.41 3.48
CA VAL A 386 -14.26 12.45 2.91
C VAL A 386 -15.30 12.86 3.95
N SER A 387 -15.27 12.27 5.15
CA SER A 387 -16.19 12.64 6.23
C SER A 387 -15.98 14.08 6.68
N LEU A 388 -14.72 14.55 6.69
CA LEU A 388 -14.37 15.91 7.08
C LEU A 388 -14.87 16.94 6.05
N LEU A 389 -14.71 16.66 4.76
CA LEU A 389 -15.29 17.49 3.69
C LEU A 389 -16.82 17.50 3.75
N ALA A 390 -17.45 16.36 4.03
CA ALA A 390 -18.89 16.28 4.24
C ALA A 390 -19.35 17.19 5.39
N LEU A 391 -18.59 17.23 6.48
CA LEU A 391 -18.87 18.12 7.63
C LEU A 391 -18.66 19.60 7.30
N VAL A 392 -17.63 19.96 6.53
CA VAL A 392 -17.43 21.33 6.03
C VAL A 392 -18.65 21.78 5.23
N LEU A 393 -19.15 20.93 4.32
CA LEU A 393 -20.37 21.21 3.57
C LEU A 393 -21.60 21.31 4.48
N ALA A 394 -21.71 20.39 5.44
CA ALA A 394 -22.82 20.33 6.38
C ALA A 394 -22.93 21.60 7.24
N ILE A 395 -21.84 22.35 7.47
CA ILE A 395 -21.91 23.63 8.21
C ILE A 395 -22.96 24.55 7.59
N GLY A 396 -22.92 24.77 6.27
CA GLY A 396 -23.88 25.66 5.61
C GLY A 396 -25.32 25.20 5.85
N ILE A 397 -25.57 23.90 5.75
CA ILE A 397 -26.92 23.32 5.85
C ILE A 397 -27.43 23.30 7.30
N VAL A 398 -26.55 23.01 8.27
CA VAL A 398 -26.88 22.96 9.70
C VAL A 398 -27.22 24.34 10.26
N VAL A 399 -26.57 25.39 9.75
CA VAL A 399 -26.82 26.75 10.21
C VAL A 399 -28.22 27.20 9.85
N ASP A 400 -28.75 26.79 8.70
CA ASP A 400 -30.04 27.24 8.16
C ASP A 400 -31.19 27.01 9.15
N ASP A 401 -31.28 25.83 9.78
CA ASP A 401 -32.35 25.54 10.74
C ASP A 401 -32.31 26.50 11.95
N ALA A 402 -31.11 26.77 12.46
CA ALA A 402 -30.93 27.67 13.60
C ALA A 402 -31.19 29.13 13.22
N ILE A 403 -30.82 29.57 12.01
CA ILE A 403 -31.17 30.89 11.50
C ILE A 403 -32.68 31.05 11.37
N VAL A 404 -33.37 30.09 10.73
CA VAL A 404 -34.83 30.16 10.52
C VAL A 404 -35.57 30.27 11.86
N VAL A 405 -35.11 29.54 12.89
CA VAL A 405 -35.67 29.67 14.25
C VAL A 405 -35.47 31.08 14.80
N VAL A 406 -34.23 31.59 14.78
CA VAL A 406 -33.92 32.90 15.37
C VAL A 406 -34.61 34.04 14.61
N GLU A 407 -34.60 33.99 13.29
CA GLU A 407 -35.26 34.96 12.41
C GLU A 407 -36.78 34.96 12.65
N ASN A 408 -37.42 33.79 12.71
CA ASN A 408 -38.87 33.73 12.92
C ASN A 408 -39.26 34.20 14.33
N VAL A 409 -38.44 33.88 15.34
CA VAL A 409 -38.65 34.41 16.70
C VAL A 409 -38.51 35.93 16.72
N GLU A 410 -37.50 36.50 16.05
CA GLU A 410 -37.37 37.95 15.94
C GLU A 410 -38.57 38.57 15.20
N ARG A 411 -39.02 37.98 14.08
CA ARG A 411 -40.22 38.43 13.35
C ARG A 411 -41.45 38.45 14.26
N VAL A 412 -41.73 37.36 14.96
CA VAL A 412 -42.91 37.27 15.85
C VAL A 412 -42.81 38.25 17.01
N MET A 413 -41.60 38.47 17.57
CA MET A 413 -41.36 39.48 18.62
C MET A 413 -41.53 40.92 18.10
N GLU A 414 -41.20 41.19 16.85
CA GLU A 414 -41.40 42.51 16.22
C GLU A 414 -42.86 42.77 15.85
N GLU A 415 -43.58 41.75 15.39
CA GLU A 415 -45.01 41.83 15.04
C GLU A 415 -45.95 41.84 16.27
N ASN A 416 -45.52 41.25 17.39
CA ASN A 416 -46.31 41.12 18.63
C ASN A 416 -45.51 41.61 19.85
N PRO A 417 -45.26 42.94 19.98
CA PRO A 417 -44.41 43.50 21.04
C PRO A 417 -44.90 43.28 22.46
N GLU A 418 -46.17 42.93 22.64
CA GLU A 418 -46.84 42.68 23.90
C GLU A 418 -46.56 41.29 24.51
N LEU A 419 -46.08 40.33 23.71
CA LEU A 419 -45.84 38.96 24.17
C LEU A 419 -44.51 38.87 24.95
N PRO A 420 -44.48 38.20 26.12
CA PRO A 420 -43.21 37.81 26.74
C PRO A 420 -42.34 36.95 25.81
N VAL A 421 -41.02 37.09 25.87
CA VAL A 421 -40.07 36.38 24.97
C VAL A 421 -40.32 34.86 24.90
N PRO A 422 -40.58 34.15 26.02
CA PRO A 422 -40.89 32.71 25.96
C PRO A 422 -42.20 32.39 25.22
N GLU A 423 -43.22 33.25 25.30
CA GLU A 423 -44.50 33.07 24.61
C GLU A 423 -44.39 33.38 23.12
N ALA A 424 -43.65 34.45 22.77
CA ALA A 424 -43.29 34.75 21.38
C ALA A 424 -42.50 33.60 20.75
N CYS A 425 -41.58 32.98 21.50
CA CYS A 425 -40.83 31.82 21.04
C CYS A 425 -41.74 30.59 20.81
N LYS A 426 -42.72 30.34 21.70
CA LYS A 426 -43.70 29.25 21.51
C LYS A 426 -44.54 29.46 20.25
N LYS A 427 -45.03 30.69 20.03
CA LYS A 427 -45.79 31.07 18.82
C LYS A 427 -44.94 30.91 17.55
N ALA A 428 -43.70 31.40 17.56
CA ALA A 428 -42.78 31.25 16.44
C ALA A 428 -42.49 29.78 16.11
N MET A 429 -42.26 28.93 17.11
CA MET A 429 -42.03 27.50 16.90
C MET A 429 -43.24 26.77 16.30
N ALA A 430 -44.46 27.19 16.62
CA ALA A 430 -45.69 26.66 16.03
C ALA A 430 -45.76 26.87 14.50
N GLU A 431 -45.18 27.95 14.00
CA GLU A 431 -45.17 28.27 12.56
C GLU A 431 -44.09 27.48 11.79
N ILE A 432 -42.92 27.25 12.40
CA ILE A 432 -41.73 26.72 11.70
C ILE A 432 -41.42 25.25 11.96
N THR A 433 -42.05 24.60 12.94
CA THR A 433 -41.77 23.18 13.24
C THR A 433 -42.05 22.27 12.04
N GLY A 434 -43.13 22.53 11.29
CA GLY A 434 -43.45 21.80 10.05
C GLY A 434 -42.38 21.98 8.97
N PRO A 435 -42.04 23.22 8.58
CA PRO A 435 -40.94 23.52 7.66
C PRO A 435 -39.59 22.88 8.03
N ILE A 436 -39.16 22.96 9.29
CA ILE A 436 -37.88 22.37 9.75
C ILE A 436 -37.87 20.85 9.53
N ILE A 437 -38.95 20.17 9.91
CA ILE A 437 -39.08 18.72 9.68
C ILE A 437 -39.11 18.40 8.18
N ALA A 438 -39.80 19.18 7.37
CA ALA A 438 -39.88 18.98 5.93
C ALA A 438 -38.52 19.12 5.25
N ILE A 439 -37.75 20.16 5.56
CA ILE A 439 -36.39 20.37 5.03
C ILE A 439 -35.48 19.19 5.42
N THR A 440 -35.55 18.76 6.68
CA THR A 440 -34.79 17.61 7.18
C THR A 440 -35.13 16.34 6.39
N LEU A 441 -36.42 16.03 6.20
CA LEU A 441 -36.88 14.85 5.47
C LEU A 441 -36.50 14.89 3.98
N VAL A 442 -36.53 16.06 3.34
CA VAL A 442 -36.10 16.24 1.94
C VAL A 442 -34.61 15.92 1.80
N LEU A 443 -33.77 16.44 2.69
CA LEU A 443 -32.33 16.15 2.67
C LEU A 443 -32.03 14.68 2.94
N LEU A 444 -32.73 14.07 3.90
CA LEU A 444 -32.64 12.62 4.14
C LEU A 444 -33.08 11.81 2.93
N SER A 445 -34.12 12.25 2.21
CA SER A 445 -34.59 11.57 0.99
C SER A 445 -33.55 11.60 -0.14
N VAL A 446 -32.64 12.57 -0.15
CA VAL A 446 -31.54 12.66 -1.12
C VAL A 446 -30.34 11.83 -0.67
N PHE A 447 -29.90 11.96 0.60
CA PHE A 447 -28.66 11.36 1.06
C PHE A 447 -28.79 9.92 1.57
N VAL A 448 -29.91 9.54 2.21
CA VAL A 448 -30.09 8.19 2.74
C VAL A 448 -30.04 7.13 1.63
N PRO A 449 -30.68 7.30 0.44
CA PRO A 449 -30.55 6.34 -0.65
C PRO A 449 -29.10 6.18 -1.16
N VAL A 450 -28.33 7.28 -1.18
CA VAL A 450 -26.93 7.29 -1.63
C VAL A 450 -26.05 6.39 -0.73
N ALA A 451 -26.40 6.25 0.55
CA ALA A 451 -25.69 5.38 1.49
C ALA A 451 -25.82 3.88 1.18
N PHE A 452 -26.76 3.47 0.31
CA PHE A 452 -26.99 2.08 -0.08
C PHE A 452 -26.35 1.69 -1.41
N ILE A 453 -25.62 2.61 -2.06
CA ILE A 453 -24.89 2.30 -3.28
C ILE A 453 -23.78 1.28 -2.94
N PRO A 454 -23.70 0.13 -3.63
CA PRO A 454 -22.66 -0.87 -3.38
C PRO A 454 -21.31 -0.48 -4.02
N GLY A 455 -20.26 -1.25 -3.69
CA GLY A 455 -18.93 -1.09 -4.29
C GLY A 455 -18.04 -0.02 -3.62
N ILE A 456 -16.88 0.24 -4.23
CA ILE A 456 -15.86 1.18 -3.70
C ILE A 456 -16.40 2.62 -3.73
N SER A 457 -16.98 3.04 -4.86
CA SER A 457 -17.64 4.35 -4.98
C SER A 457 -18.76 4.52 -3.96
N GLY A 458 -19.54 3.46 -3.75
CA GLY A 458 -20.59 3.40 -2.76
C GLY A 458 -20.11 3.62 -1.33
N GLN A 459 -18.96 3.03 -0.95
CA GLN A 459 -18.37 3.25 0.39
C GLN A 459 -17.92 4.70 0.62
N LEU A 460 -17.33 5.35 -0.38
CA LEU A 460 -16.97 6.77 -0.30
C LEU A 460 -18.22 7.64 -0.12
N PHE A 461 -19.23 7.42 -0.95
CA PHE A 461 -20.49 8.16 -0.87
C PHE A 461 -21.26 7.85 0.42
N ARG A 462 -21.18 6.64 0.95
CA ARG A 462 -21.84 6.24 2.19
C ARG A 462 -21.33 7.04 3.38
N GLN A 463 -20.01 7.23 3.50
CA GLN A 463 -19.44 8.04 4.57
C GLN A 463 -19.87 9.51 4.47
N PHE A 464 -19.88 10.06 3.25
CA PHE A 464 -20.36 11.41 2.98
C PHE A 464 -21.85 11.58 3.31
N ALA A 465 -22.68 10.67 2.80
CA ALA A 465 -24.12 10.68 2.98
C ALA A 465 -24.54 10.52 4.45
N VAL A 466 -23.90 9.61 5.18
CA VAL A 466 -24.18 9.42 6.61
C VAL A 466 -23.74 10.65 7.40
N ALA A 467 -22.55 11.21 7.14
CA ALA A 467 -22.09 12.41 7.83
C ALA A 467 -23.08 13.57 7.67
N VAL A 468 -23.51 13.87 6.44
CA VAL A 468 -24.49 14.94 6.19
C VAL A 468 -25.86 14.62 6.80
N SER A 469 -26.36 13.39 6.63
CA SER A 469 -27.67 12.99 7.15
C SER A 469 -27.76 13.08 8.67
N VAL A 470 -26.71 12.64 9.36
CA VAL A 470 -26.60 12.70 10.82
C VAL A 470 -26.46 14.15 11.27
N ALA A 471 -25.61 14.95 10.62
CA ALA A 471 -25.47 16.37 10.92
C ALA A 471 -26.80 17.10 10.82
N MET A 472 -27.61 16.78 9.80
CA MET A 472 -28.95 17.33 9.62
C MET A 472 -29.94 16.86 10.67
N LEU A 473 -29.92 15.58 11.03
CA LEU A 473 -30.78 15.09 12.13
C LEU A 473 -30.47 15.79 13.45
N ILE A 474 -29.19 15.95 13.79
CA ILE A 474 -28.77 16.64 15.01
C ILE A 474 -29.08 18.13 14.90
N SER A 475 -28.94 18.75 13.72
CA SER A 475 -29.37 20.12 13.46
C SER A 475 -30.85 20.32 13.74
N ALA A 476 -31.72 19.46 13.19
CA ALA A 476 -33.16 19.52 13.42
C ALA A 476 -33.50 19.36 14.91
N VAL A 477 -32.83 18.43 15.61
CA VAL A 477 -32.98 18.29 17.08
C VAL A 477 -32.57 19.58 17.79
N ASN A 478 -31.42 20.17 17.44
CA ASN A 478 -30.95 21.43 18.02
C ASN A 478 -31.88 22.60 17.70
N ALA A 479 -32.46 22.66 16.50
CA ALA A 479 -33.41 23.67 16.08
C ALA A 479 -34.76 23.55 16.80
N LEU A 480 -35.19 22.33 17.14
CA LEU A 480 -36.43 22.09 17.89
C LEU A 480 -36.25 22.16 19.42
N THR A 481 -35.01 22.15 19.92
CA THR A 481 -34.73 22.11 21.36
C THR A 481 -33.84 23.25 21.83
N LEU A 482 -32.55 23.24 21.48
CA LEU A 482 -31.53 24.18 21.96
C LEU A 482 -31.77 25.61 21.45
N SER A 483 -32.05 25.78 20.16
CA SER A 483 -32.24 27.09 19.54
C SER A 483 -33.40 27.89 20.15
N PRO A 484 -34.62 27.34 20.31
CA PRO A 484 -35.71 28.07 20.96
C PRO A 484 -35.48 28.28 22.46
N ALA A 485 -34.81 27.35 23.15
CA ALA A 485 -34.42 27.54 24.54
C ALA A 485 -33.43 28.70 24.71
N LEU A 486 -32.43 28.80 23.83
CA LEU A 486 -31.49 29.91 23.80
C LEU A 486 -32.16 31.23 23.38
N CYS A 487 -33.13 31.19 22.46
CA CYS A 487 -33.94 32.35 22.10
C CYS A 487 -34.69 32.89 23.33
N GLY A 488 -35.36 32.01 24.08
CA GLY A 488 -36.08 32.36 25.31
C GLY A 488 -35.22 32.98 26.42
N VAL A 489 -33.93 32.65 26.45
CA VAL A 489 -32.97 33.13 27.48
C VAL A 489 -32.19 34.37 27.03
N LEU A 490 -31.79 34.45 25.76
CA LEU A 490 -30.84 35.45 25.26
C LEU A 490 -31.49 36.65 24.58
N LEU A 491 -32.68 36.50 24.00
CA LEU A 491 -33.38 37.57 23.28
C LEU A 491 -34.06 38.55 24.25
N LYS A 492 -34.14 39.81 23.82
CA LYS A 492 -34.76 40.91 24.58
C LYS A 492 -35.59 41.81 23.66
N HIS A 493 -36.74 42.27 24.14
CA HIS A 493 -37.57 43.25 23.44
C HIS A 493 -36.87 44.61 23.29
N GLY A 494 -37.21 45.35 22.22
CA GLY A 494 -36.93 46.78 22.09
C GLY A 494 -35.55 47.19 21.56
N GLN A 495 -34.73 46.29 21.01
CA GLN A 495 -33.39 46.63 20.53
C GLN A 495 -33.34 47.03 19.05
N LYS A 496 -33.82 48.22 18.66
CA LYS A 496 -33.68 48.65 17.25
C LYS A 496 -32.20 48.67 16.82
N ALA A 497 -31.90 48.13 15.63
CA ALA A 497 -30.54 48.13 15.10
C ALA A 497 -30.01 49.57 15.00
N SER A 498 -28.82 49.83 15.56
CA SER A 498 -28.21 51.16 15.64
C SER A 498 -26.92 51.22 14.83
N GLY A 499 -26.53 52.43 14.41
CA GLY A 499 -25.29 52.66 13.65
C GLY A 499 -25.34 52.23 12.18
N PRO A 500 -24.19 51.85 11.57
CA PRO A 500 -24.09 51.44 10.16
C PRO A 500 -25.03 50.29 9.77
N MET A 501 -25.35 49.42 10.74
CA MET A 501 -26.22 48.27 10.56
C MET A 501 -27.64 48.65 10.11
N ARG A 502 -28.14 49.82 10.50
CA ARG A 502 -29.46 50.32 10.07
C ARG A 502 -29.52 50.56 8.56
N TYR A 503 -28.42 51.00 7.96
CA TYR A 503 -28.35 51.21 6.51
C TYR A 503 -28.28 49.89 5.76
N VAL A 504 -27.58 48.90 6.31
CA VAL A 504 -27.48 47.54 5.77
C VAL A 504 -28.85 46.85 5.79
N LEU A 505 -29.51 46.80 6.94
CA LEU A 505 -30.85 46.22 7.07
C LEU A 505 -31.87 46.95 6.19
N GLY A 506 -31.84 48.28 6.15
CA GLY A 506 -32.70 49.06 5.26
C GLY A 506 -32.39 48.89 3.76
N ALA A 507 -31.19 48.42 3.38
CA ALA A 507 -30.88 48.02 2.01
C ALA A 507 -31.41 46.61 1.71
N ILE A 508 -31.33 45.69 2.68
CA ILE A 508 -31.93 44.34 2.59
C ILE A 508 -33.44 44.45 2.41
N ASP A 509 -34.13 45.27 3.22
CA ASP A 509 -35.57 45.50 3.10
C ASP A 509 -35.96 46.03 1.72
N ARG A 510 -35.24 47.04 1.21
CA ARG A 510 -35.47 47.58 -0.15
C ARG A 510 -35.27 46.51 -1.22
N THR A 511 -34.29 45.64 -1.05
CA THR A 511 -34.01 44.54 -1.97
C THR A 511 -35.11 43.49 -1.92
N ARG A 512 -35.59 43.12 -0.72
CA ARG A 512 -36.75 42.24 -0.52
C ARG A 512 -37.99 42.80 -1.22
N ASP A 513 -38.30 44.07 -1.01
CA ASP A 513 -39.49 44.70 -1.57
C ASP A 513 -39.41 44.76 -3.11
N GLY A 514 -38.22 45.04 -3.65
CA GLY A 514 -37.94 44.95 -5.08
C GLY A 514 -38.11 43.53 -5.63
N TYR A 515 -37.58 42.52 -4.94
CA TYR A 515 -37.72 41.11 -5.28
C TYR A 515 -39.20 40.69 -5.31
N VAL A 516 -39.98 41.00 -4.26
CA VAL A 516 -41.42 40.71 -4.18
C VAL A 516 -42.19 41.39 -5.32
N TRP A 517 -41.82 42.62 -5.67
CA TRP A 517 -42.42 43.33 -6.81
C TRP A 517 -42.17 42.60 -8.14
N VAL A 518 -40.95 42.10 -8.37
CA VAL A 518 -40.59 41.33 -9.56
C VAL A 518 -41.35 40.00 -9.59
N VAL A 519 -41.34 39.24 -8.50
CA VAL A 519 -42.03 37.94 -8.40
C VAL A 519 -43.52 38.09 -8.65
N ARG A 520 -44.16 39.11 -8.07
CA ARG A 520 -45.59 39.39 -8.28
C ARG A 520 -45.93 39.70 -9.75
N ARG A 521 -44.98 40.25 -10.51
CA ARG A 521 -45.13 40.52 -11.95
C ARG A 521 -44.89 39.26 -12.79
N LEU A 522 -43.85 38.49 -12.49
CA LEU A 522 -43.55 37.23 -13.17
C LEU A 522 -44.61 36.15 -12.93
N ALA A 523 -45.20 36.10 -11.73
CA ALA A 523 -46.28 35.16 -11.40
C ALA A 523 -47.53 35.35 -12.28
N ARG A 524 -47.73 36.53 -12.88
CA ARG A 524 -48.82 36.78 -13.83
C ARG A 524 -48.54 36.29 -15.24
N VAL A 525 -47.30 35.89 -15.53
CA VAL A 525 -46.84 35.44 -16.85
C VAL A 525 -46.18 34.07 -16.72
N ALA A 526 -46.99 33.07 -16.32
CA ALA A 526 -46.53 31.71 -16.03
C ALA A 526 -45.72 31.06 -17.18
N ILE A 527 -46.02 31.43 -18.44
CA ILE A 527 -45.33 30.90 -19.62
C ILE A 527 -43.84 31.28 -19.66
N VAL A 528 -43.47 32.46 -19.15
CA VAL A 528 -42.08 32.90 -19.06
C VAL A 528 -41.35 32.07 -18.01
N GLY A 529 -41.98 31.78 -16.87
CA GLY A 529 -41.43 30.89 -15.86
C GLY A 529 -41.19 29.47 -16.39
N ILE A 530 -42.15 28.91 -17.12
CA ILE A 530 -42.02 27.59 -17.75
C ILE A 530 -40.90 27.59 -18.79
N ALA A 531 -40.81 28.62 -19.64
CA ALA A 531 -39.75 28.73 -20.64
C ALA A 531 -38.36 28.84 -20.01
N VAL A 532 -38.22 29.59 -18.92
CA VAL A 532 -36.96 29.70 -18.17
C VAL A 532 -36.60 28.35 -17.53
N VAL A 533 -37.55 27.66 -16.90
CA VAL A 533 -37.30 26.32 -16.32
C VAL A 533 -36.88 25.34 -17.41
N ALA A 534 -37.60 25.30 -18.54
CA ALA A 534 -37.25 24.45 -19.67
C ALA A 534 -35.86 24.78 -20.25
N GLY A 535 -35.53 26.08 -20.36
CA GLY A 535 -34.21 26.54 -20.78
C GLY A 535 -33.11 26.13 -19.82
N THR A 536 -33.33 26.26 -18.51
CA THR A 536 -32.37 25.81 -17.48
C THR A 536 -32.19 24.29 -17.51
N VAL A 537 -33.26 23.52 -17.63
CA VAL A 537 -33.18 22.05 -17.77
C VAL A 537 -32.39 21.66 -19.02
N ALA A 538 -32.66 22.31 -20.16
CA ALA A 538 -31.92 22.07 -21.40
C ALA A 538 -30.44 22.45 -21.29
N ALA A 539 -30.13 23.59 -20.66
CA ALA A 539 -28.76 24.02 -20.41
C ALA A 539 -28.03 23.07 -19.45
N SER A 540 -28.68 22.62 -18.37
CA SER A 540 -28.14 21.63 -17.44
C SER A 540 -27.88 20.29 -18.13
N ALA A 541 -28.80 19.80 -18.97
CA ALA A 541 -28.61 18.58 -19.74
C ALA A 541 -27.42 18.70 -20.72
N LEU A 542 -27.29 19.85 -21.38
CA LEU A 542 -26.16 20.14 -22.28
C LEU A 542 -24.83 20.18 -21.53
N LEU A 543 -24.76 20.86 -20.39
CA LEU A 543 -23.56 20.93 -19.56
C LEU A 543 -23.20 19.55 -18.99
N PHE A 544 -24.17 18.79 -18.51
CA PHE A 544 -23.97 17.43 -18.01
C PHE A 544 -23.40 16.51 -19.10
N SER A 545 -23.92 16.61 -20.33
CA SER A 545 -23.43 15.80 -21.47
C SER A 545 -22.00 16.15 -21.93
N ARG A 546 -21.47 17.32 -21.53
CA ARG A 546 -20.12 17.77 -21.92
C ARG A 546 -19.10 17.77 -20.81
N THR A 547 -19.52 17.56 -19.56
CA THR A 547 -18.61 17.59 -18.41
C THR A 547 -17.88 16.25 -18.32
N PRO A 548 -16.54 16.22 -18.41
CA PRO A 548 -15.78 14.98 -18.25
C PRO A 548 -16.03 14.39 -16.86
N GLN A 549 -16.27 13.09 -16.82
CA GLN A 549 -16.41 12.36 -15.57
C GLN A 549 -15.03 12.05 -14.99
N SER A 550 -14.91 11.91 -13.67
CA SER A 550 -13.69 11.41 -13.03
C SER A 550 -14.08 10.83 -11.67
N PHE A 551 -13.32 9.84 -11.21
CA PHE A 551 -13.57 9.24 -9.91
C PHE A 551 -13.09 10.14 -8.77
N LEU A 552 -11.79 10.50 -8.78
CA LEU A 552 -11.17 11.40 -7.81
C LEU A 552 -10.11 12.26 -8.51
N PRO A 553 -9.91 13.52 -8.10
CA PRO A 553 -8.81 14.34 -8.61
C PRO A 553 -7.46 13.79 -8.13
N ASP A 554 -6.42 13.99 -8.95
CA ASP A 554 -5.04 13.70 -8.54
C ASP A 554 -4.59 14.69 -7.46
N GLU A 555 -3.90 14.19 -6.45
CA GLU A 555 -3.41 14.97 -5.31
C GLU A 555 -1.88 15.02 -5.28
N ASP A 556 -1.32 16.14 -4.81
CA ASP A 556 0.12 16.25 -4.51
C ASP A 556 0.38 15.57 -3.16
N GLN A 557 0.84 14.33 -3.18
CA GLN A 557 1.16 13.55 -1.97
C GLN A 557 2.63 13.73 -1.52
N GLY A 558 3.34 14.74 -2.04
CA GLY A 558 4.72 15.04 -1.65
C GLY A 558 5.79 14.05 -2.15
N ALA A 559 5.45 13.16 -3.08
CA ALA A 559 6.40 12.28 -3.75
C ALA A 559 5.98 11.98 -5.20
N VAL A 560 6.98 11.68 -6.03
CA VAL A 560 6.82 11.17 -7.39
C VAL A 560 7.43 9.78 -7.44
N PHE A 561 6.74 8.84 -8.07
CA PHE A 561 7.28 7.50 -8.32
C PHE A 561 7.75 7.42 -9.76
N ALA A 562 8.78 6.62 -10.01
CA ALA A 562 9.19 6.30 -11.36
C ALA A 562 9.58 4.83 -11.47
N THR A 563 9.40 4.26 -12.64
CA THR A 563 9.93 2.95 -12.99
C THR A 563 10.86 3.06 -14.17
N LEU A 564 11.84 2.17 -14.23
CA LEU A 564 12.82 2.02 -15.29
C LEU A 564 12.83 0.57 -15.73
N ARG A 565 12.75 0.35 -17.05
CA ARG A 565 12.86 -0.96 -17.67
C ARG A 565 13.86 -0.91 -18.82
N LEU A 566 14.84 -1.79 -18.77
CA LEU A 566 15.77 -2.06 -19.88
C LEU A 566 15.26 -3.27 -20.68
N PRO A 567 15.78 -3.51 -21.90
CA PRO A 567 15.48 -4.71 -22.67
C PRO A 567 15.69 -6.01 -21.87
N GLU A 568 15.00 -7.06 -22.28
CA GLU A 568 15.10 -8.37 -21.67
C GLU A 568 16.53 -8.95 -21.75
N GLY A 569 16.92 -9.73 -20.74
CA GLY A 569 18.25 -10.34 -20.65
C GLY A 569 19.37 -9.39 -20.20
N VAL A 570 19.06 -8.13 -19.89
CA VAL A 570 20.05 -7.18 -19.37
C VAL A 570 20.44 -7.50 -17.92
N SER A 571 21.75 -7.46 -17.65
CA SER A 571 22.31 -7.69 -16.31
C SER A 571 22.03 -6.55 -15.34
N LEU A 572 22.02 -6.88 -14.04
CA LEU A 572 21.79 -5.92 -12.96
C LEU A 572 22.81 -4.77 -12.96
N ASN A 573 24.07 -5.04 -13.30
CA ASN A 573 25.13 -4.03 -13.39
C ASN A 573 24.86 -2.97 -14.47
N ARG A 574 24.29 -3.39 -15.61
CA ARG A 574 23.90 -2.46 -16.67
C ARG A 574 22.67 -1.65 -16.28
N THR A 575 21.72 -2.26 -15.58
CA THR A 575 20.58 -1.55 -14.99
C THR A 575 21.04 -0.50 -13.98
N GLU A 576 21.98 -0.82 -13.09
CA GLU A 576 22.55 0.12 -12.12
C GLU A 576 23.17 1.34 -12.82
N ALA A 577 23.89 1.14 -13.93
CA ALA A 577 24.50 2.24 -14.67
C ALA A 577 23.45 3.24 -15.18
N VAL A 578 22.28 2.78 -15.63
CA VAL A 578 21.18 3.64 -16.06
C VAL A 578 20.43 4.24 -14.86
N VAL A 579 20.30 3.49 -13.76
CA VAL A 579 19.73 4.01 -12.50
C VAL A 579 20.51 5.24 -12.03
N LYS A 580 21.85 5.19 -12.06
CA LYS A 580 22.70 6.34 -11.69
C LYS A 580 22.44 7.56 -12.58
N GLN A 581 22.22 7.37 -13.89
CA GLN A 581 21.85 8.47 -14.80
C GLN A 581 20.51 9.11 -14.42
N VAL A 582 19.52 8.30 -14.03
CA VAL A 582 18.23 8.81 -13.54
C VAL A 582 18.39 9.57 -12.22
N GLU A 583 19.19 9.05 -11.29
CA GLU A 583 19.49 9.73 -10.03
C GLU A 583 20.18 11.09 -10.25
N ASP A 584 21.13 11.17 -11.18
CA ASP A 584 21.80 12.42 -11.55
C ASP A 584 20.86 13.43 -12.21
N LEU A 585 19.86 12.95 -12.95
CA LEU A 585 18.86 13.79 -13.60
C LEU A 585 17.84 14.37 -12.62
N VAL A 586 17.40 13.57 -11.64
CA VAL A 586 16.33 13.93 -10.71
C VAL A 586 16.82 14.85 -9.59
N ARG A 587 18.02 14.59 -9.03
CA ARG A 587 18.58 15.32 -7.89
C ARG A 587 18.64 16.85 -8.03
N PRO A 588 19.04 17.43 -9.18
CA PRO A 588 19.16 18.90 -9.31
C PRO A 588 17.83 19.62 -9.50
N ILE A 589 16.70 18.91 -9.68
CA ILE A 589 15.41 19.54 -9.96
C ILE A 589 14.92 20.35 -8.75
N PRO A 590 14.58 21.64 -8.93
CA PRO A 590 14.02 22.45 -7.86
C PRO A 590 12.73 21.84 -7.28
N GLY A 591 12.68 21.68 -5.97
CA GLY A 591 11.54 21.07 -5.27
C GLY A 591 11.73 19.58 -4.93
N VAL A 592 12.73 18.92 -5.50
CA VAL A 592 13.14 17.56 -5.08
C VAL A 592 13.99 17.64 -3.80
N GLN A 593 13.71 16.78 -2.84
CA GLN A 593 14.48 16.65 -1.59
C GLN A 593 15.52 15.53 -1.68
N GLY A 594 15.20 14.43 -2.35
CA GLY A 594 16.10 13.29 -2.54
C GLY A 594 15.47 12.17 -3.34
N VAL A 595 16.27 11.14 -3.63
CA VAL A 595 15.85 9.96 -4.39
C VAL A 595 16.26 8.68 -3.67
N LEU A 596 15.30 7.78 -3.53
CA LEU A 596 15.55 6.39 -3.19
C LEU A 596 15.37 5.57 -4.46
N SER A 597 16.33 4.73 -4.79
CA SER A 597 16.22 3.79 -5.92
C SER A 597 16.33 2.35 -5.41
N VAL A 598 15.61 1.45 -6.07
CA VAL A 598 15.74 0.02 -5.85
C VAL A 598 15.99 -0.63 -7.19
N VAL A 599 17.19 -1.20 -7.31
CA VAL A 599 17.65 -1.88 -8.52
C VAL A 599 17.23 -3.34 -8.42
N GLY A 600 16.75 -3.92 -9.52
CA GLY A 600 16.38 -5.34 -9.57
C GLY A 600 14.95 -5.63 -9.11
N LEU A 601 14.09 -4.61 -8.96
CA LEU A 601 12.70 -4.80 -8.52
C LEU A 601 11.71 -4.06 -9.41
N ASN A 602 10.71 -4.79 -9.90
CA ASN A 602 9.51 -4.21 -10.48
C ASN A 602 8.53 -3.83 -9.35
N PHE A 603 8.23 -2.55 -9.19
CA PHE A 603 7.28 -2.08 -8.15
C PHE A 603 5.81 -2.41 -8.47
N ILE A 604 5.46 -2.52 -9.76
CA ILE A 604 4.08 -2.72 -10.21
C ILE A 604 3.62 -4.15 -9.89
N ASP A 605 4.45 -5.14 -10.22
CA ASP A 605 4.13 -6.56 -9.99
C ASP A 605 4.80 -7.12 -8.71
N TYR A 606 5.68 -6.32 -8.07
CA TYR A 606 6.47 -6.68 -6.89
C TYR A 606 7.42 -7.89 -7.09
N VAL A 607 7.83 -8.11 -8.33
CA VAL A 607 8.67 -9.24 -8.75
C VAL A 607 10.13 -8.81 -9.00
N PRO A 608 11.14 -9.57 -8.52
CA PRO A 608 12.53 -9.34 -8.87
C PRO A 608 12.79 -9.47 -10.37
N ALA A 609 13.52 -8.51 -10.94
CA ALA A 609 13.82 -8.45 -12.37
C ALA A 609 15.11 -7.67 -12.61
N SER A 610 16.13 -8.31 -13.17
CA SER A 610 17.48 -7.73 -13.33
C SER A 610 17.52 -6.49 -14.23
N ASN A 611 16.59 -6.38 -15.18
CA ASN A 611 16.44 -5.29 -16.13
C ASN A 611 15.52 -4.16 -15.64
N GLN A 612 15.03 -4.21 -14.39
CA GLN A 612 14.07 -3.24 -13.88
C GLN A 612 14.56 -2.54 -12.61
N ALA A 613 14.06 -1.33 -12.40
CA ALA A 613 14.23 -0.58 -11.18
C ALA A 613 13.01 0.31 -10.90
N PHE A 614 12.84 0.70 -9.65
CA PHE A 614 11.90 1.75 -9.30
C PHE A 614 12.53 2.81 -8.41
N PHE A 615 11.94 3.99 -8.44
CA PHE A 615 12.40 5.17 -7.73
C PHE A 615 11.27 5.75 -6.91
N VAL A 616 11.61 6.16 -5.70
CA VAL A 616 10.79 7.06 -4.88
C VAL A 616 11.51 8.40 -4.86
N ILE A 617 10.90 9.42 -5.45
CA ILE A 617 11.44 10.77 -5.53
C ILE A 617 10.66 11.62 -4.53
N ARG A 618 11.27 11.90 -3.38
CA ARG A 618 10.61 12.70 -2.34
C ARG A 618 10.74 14.18 -2.68
N LEU A 619 9.63 14.90 -2.61
CA LEU A 619 9.61 16.34 -2.76
C LEU A 619 9.84 17.04 -1.42
N LYS A 620 10.26 18.30 -1.48
CA LYS A 620 10.38 19.18 -0.32
C LYS A 620 9.00 19.43 0.32
N PRO A 621 8.95 19.79 1.61
CA PRO A 621 7.69 20.13 2.29
C PRO A 621 6.89 21.20 1.55
N TYR A 622 5.55 21.17 1.65
CA TYR A 622 4.66 22.09 0.93
C TYR A 622 4.98 23.58 1.19
N GLY A 623 5.37 23.94 2.42
CA GLY A 623 5.74 25.31 2.76
C GLY A 623 7.00 25.83 2.05
N GLU A 624 7.87 24.95 1.57
CA GLU A 624 9.06 25.29 0.78
C GLU A 624 8.80 25.26 -0.73
N ARG A 625 7.64 24.74 -1.16
CA ARG A 625 7.24 24.61 -2.57
C ARG A 625 6.08 25.55 -2.89
N THR A 626 6.35 26.85 -2.95
CA THR A 626 5.33 27.87 -3.22
C THR A 626 5.10 28.14 -4.71
N ASP A 627 6.04 27.76 -5.56
CA ASP A 627 5.90 27.89 -7.02
C ASP A 627 5.07 26.73 -7.59
N ARG A 628 4.12 27.04 -8.49
CA ARG A 628 3.33 26.03 -9.23
C ARG A 628 4.21 25.07 -10.03
N ALA A 629 5.38 25.53 -10.49
CA ALA A 629 6.37 24.70 -11.19
C ALA A 629 6.93 23.56 -10.31
N GLN A 630 6.81 23.67 -8.98
CA GLN A 630 7.28 22.68 -8.02
C GLN A 630 6.18 21.73 -7.53
N SER A 631 4.98 21.80 -8.11
CA SER A 631 3.91 20.82 -7.86
C SER A 631 4.27 19.45 -8.43
N VAL A 632 3.72 18.37 -7.86
CA VAL A 632 3.91 16.99 -8.37
C VAL A 632 3.63 16.90 -9.87
N GLY A 633 2.51 17.45 -10.32
CA GLY A 633 2.13 17.43 -11.75
C GLY A 633 3.15 18.13 -12.65
N ALA A 634 3.68 19.28 -12.22
CA ALA A 634 4.69 20.03 -12.97
C ALA A 634 6.05 19.29 -12.99
N ILE A 635 6.46 18.70 -11.88
CA ILE A 635 7.71 17.92 -11.79
C ILE A 635 7.60 16.65 -12.67
N ILE A 636 6.46 15.96 -12.65
CA ILE A 636 6.20 14.82 -13.56
C ILE A 636 6.27 15.28 -15.02
N ALA A 637 5.65 16.42 -15.36
CA ALA A 637 5.69 16.96 -16.72
C ALA A 637 7.12 17.35 -17.16
N GLN A 638 7.95 17.82 -16.24
CA GLN A 638 9.36 18.13 -16.49
C GLN A 638 10.23 16.88 -16.62
N LEU A 639 9.95 15.83 -15.83
CA LEU A 639 10.70 14.57 -15.82
C LEU A 639 10.38 13.68 -17.02
N ARG A 640 9.12 13.64 -17.48
CA ARG A 640 8.69 12.80 -18.62
C ARG A 640 9.59 12.91 -19.86
N PRO A 641 9.84 14.09 -20.44
CA PRO A 641 10.67 14.20 -21.65
C PRO A 641 12.13 13.80 -21.37
N GLN A 642 12.66 14.16 -20.20
CA GLN A 642 14.03 13.86 -19.80
C GLN A 642 14.28 12.36 -19.61
N MET A 643 13.36 11.67 -18.92
CA MET A 643 13.40 10.22 -18.74
C MET A 643 13.18 9.47 -20.06
N SER A 644 12.35 10.00 -20.96
CA SER A 644 12.15 9.41 -22.29
C SER A 644 13.36 9.54 -23.23
N ALA A 645 14.28 10.47 -22.94
CA ALA A 645 15.50 10.67 -23.73
C ALA A 645 16.62 9.69 -23.37
N ILE A 646 16.47 8.89 -22.30
CA ILE A 646 17.45 7.89 -21.87
C ILE A 646 17.50 6.78 -22.92
N GLN A 647 18.67 6.60 -23.53
CA GLN A 647 18.85 5.58 -24.56
C GLN A 647 18.94 4.18 -23.95
N GLY A 648 18.28 3.22 -24.60
CA GLY A 648 18.35 1.80 -24.20
C GLY A 648 17.55 1.45 -22.94
N ALA A 649 16.71 2.35 -22.45
CA ALA A 649 15.77 2.08 -21.36
C ALA A 649 14.48 2.88 -21.54
N VAL A 650 13.39 2.37 -20.98
CA VAL A 650 12.12 3.08 -20.86
C VAL A 650 11.95 3.44 -19.40
N ALA A 651 12.04 4.73 -19.09
CA ALA A 651 11.75 5.25 -17.76
C ALA A 651 10.57 6.21 -17.82
N PHE A 652 9.64 6.10 -16.88
CA PHE A 652 8.52 7.03 -16.80
C PHE A 652 8.12 7.34 -15.36
N PRO A 653 7.85 8.62 -15.06
CA PRO A 653 7.34 9.03 -13.76
C PRO A 653 5.81 8.98 -13.72
N PHE A 654 5.26 8.64 -12.56
CA PHE A 654 3.83 8.61 -12.29
C PHE A 654 3.52 9.11 -10.86
N ASN A 655 2.28 9.54 -10.64
CA ASN A 655 1.77 9.90 -9.33
C ASN A 655 1.11 8.67 -8.67
N LEU A 656 1.11 8.63 -7.34
CA LEU A 656 0.33 7.63 -6.61
C LEU A 656 -1.17 7.94 -6.72
N PRO A 657 -2.03 6.92 -6.68
CA PRO A 657 -3.47 7.14 -6.66
C PRO A 657 -3.90 7.91 -5.41
N PRO A 658 -4.98 8.72 -5.48
CA PRO A 658 -5.51 9.47 -4.33
C PRO A 658 -5.85 8.57 -3.13
N ILE A 659 -6.28 7.33 -3.40
CA ILE A 659 -6.50 6.31 -2.37
C ILE A 659 -5.42 5.23 -2.52
N LEU A 660 -4.47 5.23 -1.58
CA LEU A 660 -3.43 4.20 -1.50
C LEU A 660 -4.06 2.82 -1.27
N GLY A 661 -3.63 1.84 -2.05
CA GLY A 661 -4.10 0.45 -1.96
C GLY A 661 -5.26 0.08 -2.90
N LEU A 662 -5.80 1.01 -3.70
CA LEU A 662 -6.69 0.68 -4.83
C LEU A 662 -5.94 0.16 -6.06
N GLY A 663 -4.67 0.56 -6.19
CA GLY A 663 -3.77 0.14 -7.26
C GLY A 663 -2.35 0.66 -7.01
N ASN A 664 -1.39 0.14 -7.77
CA ASN A 664 0.02 0.55 -7.67
C ASN A 664 0.35 1.79 -8.53
N THR A 665 -0.53 2.11 -9.50
CA THR A 665 -0.43 3.29 -10.36
C THR A 665 -1.81 3.95 -10.51
N GLY A 666 -1.83 5.25 -10.86
CA GLY A 666 -3.08 5.93 -11.21
C GLY A 666 -3.62 5.52 -12.58
N GLY A 667 -4.87 5.89 -12.89
CA GLY A 667 -5.53 5.56 -14.15
C GLY A 667 -6.36 4.28 -14.09
N PHE A 668 -6.30 3.46 -15.15
CA PHE A 668 -7.02 2.19 -15.25
C PHE A 668 -6.05 1.01 -15.33
N GLN A 669 -6.55 -0.15 -14.90
CA GLN A 669 -5.89 -1.45 -15.02
C GLN A 669 -6.84 -2.42 -15.73
N TYR A 670 -6.34 -3.11 -16.75
CA TYR A 670 -7.08 -4.09 -17.53
C TYR A 670 -6.30 -5.42 -17.56
N ALA A 671 -6.98 -6.52 -17.27
CA ALA A 671 -6.40 -7.86 -17.34
C ALA A 671 -6.81 -8.53 -18.67
N LEU A 672 -5.85 -8.78 -19.55
CA LEU A 672 -6.05 -9.54 -20.77
C LEU A 672 -5.89 -11.03 -20.46
N GLU A 673 -7.00 -11.75 -20.34
CA GLU A 673 -7.03 -13.18 -19.95
C GLU A 673 -6.89 -14.15 -21.13
N ALA A 674 -6.07 -15.17 -20.95
CA ALA A 674 -5.85 -16.28 -21.87
C ALA A 674 -6.81 -17.44 -21.58
N LEU A 675 -8.07 -17.32 -22.04
CA LEU A 675 -9.15 -18.26 -21.71
C LEU A 675 -9.03 -19.64 -22.37
N GLN A 676 -8.20 -19.80 -23.41
CA GLN A 676 -8.06 -21.05 -24.17
C GLN A 676 -6.74 -21.77 -23.87
N GLY A 677 -6.00 -21.33 -22.83
CA GLY A 677 -4.68 -21.89 -22.52
C GLY A 677 -3.61 -21.47 -23.52
N GLN A 678 -3.71 -20.26 -24.08
CA GLN A 678 -2.75 -19.72 -25.02
C GLN A 678 -1.32 -19.69 -24.44
N SER A 679 -0.32 -19.88 -25.31
CA SER A 679 1.08 -19.85 -24.91
C SER A 679 1.51 -18.42 -24.48
N PRO A 680 2.59 -18.25 -23.71
CA PRO A 680 3.05 -16.92 -23.30
C PRO A 680 3.35 -15.98 -24.48
N SER A 681 3.89 -16.53 -25.58
CA SER A 681 4.20 -15.78 -26.79
C SER A 681 2.95 -15.32 -27.55
N ASP A 682 1.89 -16.12 -27.58
CA ASP A 682 0.60 -15.74 -28.17
C ASP A 682 -0.03 -14.59 -27.40
N VAL A 683 0.00 -14.65 -26.05
CA VAL A 683 -0.50 -13.56 -25.19
C VAL A 683 0.32 -12.30 -25.42
N ALA A 684 1.66 -12.39 -25.49
CA ALA A 684 2.52 -11.26 -25.79
C ALA A 684 2.23 -10.64 -27.17
N ALA A 685 1.96 -11.46 -28.18
CA ALA A 685 1.62 -10.98 -29.52
C ALA A 685 0.30 -10.21 -29.52
N ALA A 686 -0.75 -10.76 -28.91
CA ALA A 686 -2.04 -10.09 -28.76
C ALA A 686 -1.93 -8.79 -27.95
N LEU A 687 -1.18 -8.84 -26.85
CA LEU A 687 -0.90 -7.69 -25.99
C LEU A 687 -0.19 -6.55 -26.74
N ARG A 688 0.85 -6.86 -27.53
CA ARG A 688 1.55 -5.83 -28.33
C ARG A 688 0.59 -5.15 -29.31
N GLY A 689 -0.25 -5.91 -29.99
CA GLY A 689 -1.29 -5.36 -30.87
C GLY A 689 -2.25 -4.44 -30.11
N LEU A 690 -2.73 -4.89 -28.95
CA LEU A 690 -3.61 -4.12 -28.07
C LEU A 690 -2.97 -2.81 -27.60
N VAL A 691 -1.73 -2.86 -27.10
CA VAL A 691 -1.03 -1.67 -26.57
C VAL A 691 -0.74 -0.66 -27.69
N VAL A 692 -0.36 -1.12 -28.88
CA VAL A 692 -0.13 -0.23 -30.04
C VAL A 692 -1.43 0.44 -30.47
N ALA A 693 -2.52 -0.33 -30.63
CA ALA A 693 -3.82 0.21 -30.97
C ALA A 693 -4.31 1.20 -29.89
N ALA A 694 -4.19 0.85 -28.62
CA ALA A 694 -4.59 1.69 -27.50
C ALA A 694 -3.82 3.01 -27.44
N ASN A 695 -2.52 3.03 -27.74
CA ASN A 695 -1.76 4.28 -27.78
C ASN A 695 -2.06 5.13 -29.03
N ALA A 696 -2.62 4.56 -30.08
CA ALA A 696 -3.10 5.31 -31.25
C ALA A 696 -4.42 6.03 -30.98
N GLU A 697 -5.21 5.57 -30.01
CA GLU A 697 -6.50 6.18 -29.66
C GLU A 697 -6.32 7.61 -29.08
N PRO A 698 -7.16 8.57 -29.49
CA PRO A 698 -7.07 9.96 -29.04
C PRO A 698 -7.53 10.14 -27.59
N GLU A 699 -8.19 9.14 -27.00
CA GLU A 699 -8.74 9.17 -25.64
C GLU A 699 -7.78 8.61 -24.59
N LEU A 700 -6.79 7.81 -25.00
CA LEU A 700 -5.88 7.08 -24.11
C LEU A 700 -4.49 7.70 -24.10
N ALA A 701 -3.86 7.74 -22.92
CA ALA A 701 -2.49 8.23 -22.69
C ALA A 701 -1.66 7.16 -21.99
N GLY A 702 -0.45 6.92 -22.53
CA GLY A 702 0.58 6.15 -21.86
C GLY A 702 0.11 4.76 -21.48
N VAL A 703 -0.47 4.02 -22.44
CA VAL A 703 -0.89 2.63 -22.21
C VAL A 703 0.34 1.73 -22.30
N TYR A 704 0.57 0.89 -21.30
CA TYR A 704 1.74 0.02 -21.23
C TYR A 704 1.42 -1.29 -20.49
N SER A 705 2.32 -2.27 -20.65
CA SER A 705 2.32 -3.51 -19.88
C SER A 705 3.75 -3.88 -19.53
N THR A 706 3.91 -4.51 -18.37
CA THR A 706 5.16 -5.10 -17.88
C THR A 706 5.39 -6.52 -18.40
N TYR A 707 4.40 -7.14 -19.05
CA TYR A 707 4.47 -8.50 -19.55
C TYR A 707 5.48 -8.64 -20.70
N ALA A 708 6.41 -9.59 -20.55
CA ALA A 708 7.41 -9.94 -21.56
C ALA A 708 7.49 -11.48 -21.68
N ALA A 709 7.55 -11.96 -22.92
CA ALA A 709 7.63 -13.39 -23.27
C ALA A 709 8.79 -13.70 -24.22
N ASP A 710 9.67 -12.74 -24.45
CA ASP A 710 10.81 -12.74 -25.36
C ASP A 710 12.14 -12.68 -24.60
N THR A 711 12.14 -13.03 -23.32
CA THR A 711 13.34 -13.03 -22.49
C THR A 711 14.26 -14.18 -22.90
N PRO A 712 15.56 -13.92 -23.16
CA PRO A 712 16.50 -14.96 -23.52
C PRO A 712 16.67 -15.96 -22.37
N GLN A 713 16.59 -17.24 -22.68
CA GLN A 713 16.75 -18.34 -21.74
C GLN A 713 17.62 -19.43 -22.36
N VAL A 714 18.18 -20.30 -21.52
CA VAL A 714 18.95 -21.47 -21.94
C VAL A 714 18.13 -22.71 -21.63
N TYR A 715 17.74 -23.44 -22.67
CA TYR A 715 17.15 -24.76 -22.54
C TYR A 715 18.26 -25.81 -22.57
N LEU A 716 18.42 -26.54 -21.48
CA LEU A 716 19.41 -27.61 -21.38
C LEU A 716 18.75 -28.97 -21.66
N ASP A 717 19.04 -29.52 -22.83
CA ASP A 717 18.48 -30.78 -23.32
C ASP A 717 19.32 -31.96 -22.78
N ILE A 718 18.87 -32.59 -21.69
CA ILE A 718 19.59 -33.68 -21.02
C ILE A 718 19.20 -35.02 -21.63
N ASP A 719 20.19 -35.73 -22.20
CA ASP A 719 20.04 -37.08 -22.72
C ASP A 719 20.00 -38.10 -21.56
N ARG A 720 18.78 -38.46 -21.18
CA ARG A 720 18.52 -39.41 -20.09
C ARG A 720 19.01 -40.81 -20.42
N ASP A 721 18.91 -41.25 -21.68
CA ASP A 721 19.34 -42.58 -22.10
C ASP A 721 20.86 -42.69 -21.97
N LYS A 722 21.59 -41.67 -22.44
CA LYS A 722 23.04 -41.60 -22.30
C LYS A 722 23.49 -41.47 -20.86
N ALA A 723 22.76 -40.73 -20.02
CA ALA A 723 23.02 -40.69 -18.58
C ALA A 723 22.90 -42.08 -17.93
N GLN A 724 21.86 -42.86 -18.27
CA GLN A 724 21.70 -44.23 -17.77
C GLN A 724 22.81 -45.16 -18.26
N VAL A 725 23.17 -45.09 -19.56
CA VAL A 725 24.27 -45.89 -20.14
C VAL A 725 25.60 -45.60 -19.47
N LEU A 726 25.87 -44.32 -19.17
CA LEU A 726 27.10 -43.90 -18.49
C LEU A 726 27.05 -44.12 -16.97
N GLY A 727 25.94 -44.63 -16.42
CA GLY A 727 25.80 -44.93 -15.00
C GLY A 727 25.66 -43.68 -14.11
N VAL A 728 25.14 -42.57 -14.66
CA VAL A 728 24.92 -41.31 -13.96
C VAL A 728 23.45 -41.19 -13.55
N LYS A 729 23.18 -40.89 -12.28
CA LYS A 729 21.80 -40.67 -11.81
C LYS A 729 21.34 -39.28 -12.21
N ILE A 730 20.09 -39.17 -12.68
CA ILE A 730 19.48 -37.88 -13.06
C ILE A 730 19.45 -36.89 -11.88
N THR A 731 19.24 -37.39 -10.66
CA THR A 731 19.30 -36.57 -9.44
C THR A 731 20.67 -35.93 -9.24
N ASP A 732 21.74 -36.63 -9.60
CA ASP A 732 23.11 -36.13 -9.43
C ASP A 732 23.42 -35.04 -10.44
N ILE A 733 22.86 -35.15 -11.66
CA ILE A 733 22.90 -34.11 -12.69
C ILE A 733 22.18 -32.84 -12.20
N PHE A 734 20.94 -32.97 -11.73
CA PHE A 734 20.18 -31.81 -11.25
C PHE A 734 20.81 -31.15 -10.05
N ASN A 735 21.30 -31.92 -9.07
CA ASN A 735 21.99 -31.34 -7.91
C ASN A 735 23.29 -30.63 -8.34
N ALA A 736 24.07 -31.21 -9.27
CA ALA A 736 25.28 -30.57 -9.77
C ALA A 736 24.97 -29.24 -10.49
N LEU A 737 23.96 -29.20 -11.37
CA LEU A 737 23.51 -27.98 -12.04
C LEU A 737 22.97 -26.94 -11.03
N GLN A 738 22.15 -27.36 -10.07
CA GLN A 738 21.56 -26.46 -9.07
C GLN A 738 22.60 -25.90 -8.09
N SER A 739 23.63 -26.66 -7.74
CA SER A 739 24.70 -26.24 -6.81
C SER A 739 25.86 -25.50 -7.48
N THR A 740 25.87 -25.43 -8.81
CA THR A 740 26.87 -24.68 -9.58
C THR A 740 26.26 -23.39 -10.15
N LEU A 741 25.22 -23.52 -10.97
CA LEU A 741 24.55 -22.40 -11.64
C LEU A 741 23.54 -21.71 -10.71
N GLY A 742 22.73 -22.51 -10.01
CA GLY A 742 21.78 -22.04 -9.02
C GLY A 742 22.39 -21.83 -7.64
N SER A 743 21.52 -21.68 -6.64
CA SER A 743 21.93 -21.69 -5.22
C SER A 743 21.29 -22.91 -4.55
N PHE A 744 22.10 -23.85 -4.08
CA PHE A 744 21.60 -25.03 -3.37
C PHE A 744 21.55 -24.79 -1.88
N TYR A 745 20.35 -24.84 -1.29
CA TYR A 745 20.14 -24.79 0.15
C TYR A 745 20.51 -26.11 0.81
N VAL A 746 21.53 -26.10 1.65
CA VAL A 746 22.05 -27.30 2.31
C VAL A 746 21.39 -27.54 3.67
N ASN A 747 21.52 -26.56 4.57
CA ASN A 747 20.96 -26.52 5.93
C ASN A 747 21.13 -25.09 6.50
N ASP A 748 20.98 -24.93 7.82
CA ASP A 748 21.13 -23.63 8.48
C ASP A 748 22.28 -23.59 9.48
N PHE A 749 22.67 -22.37 9.85
CA PHE A 749 23.60 -22.08 10.93
C PHE A 749 23.08 -20.94 11.80
N ASN A 750 23.60 -20.83 13.02
CA ASN A 750 23.06 -19.91 14.02
C ASN A 750 24.11 -18.86 14.43
N VAL A 751 23.86 -17.59 14.10
CA VAL A 751 24.72 -16.47 14.50
C VAL A 751 23.87 -15.22 14.76
N PHE A 752 24.34 -14.33 15.64
CA PHE A 752 23.64 -13.10 16.03
C PHE A 752 22.20 -13.31 16.53
N GLY A 753 21.94 -14.46 17.16
CA GLY A 753 20.61 -14.82 17.67
C GLY A 753 19.60 -15.19 16.58
N ARG A 754 20.03 -15.37 15.33
CA ARG A 754 19.19 -15.76 14.20
C ARG A 754 19.68 -17.04 13.54
N THR A 755 18.78 -17.66 12.78
CA THR A 755 19.06 -18.80 11.92
C THR A 755 19.22 -18.29 10.50
N TRP A 756 20.33 -18.63 9.86
CA TRP A 756 20.69 -18.19 8.50
C TRP A 756 21.00 -19.39 7.64
N GLN A 757 20.82 -19.25 6.32
CA GLN A 757 20.98 -20.37 5.39
C GLN A 757 22.44 -20.59 5.02
N VAL A 758 22.82 -21.86 4.90
CA VAL A 758 24.06 -22.30 4.24
C VAL A 758 23.72 -22.66 2.81
N ASN A 759 24.31 -21.94 1.87
CA ASN A 759 24.08 -22.11 0.44
C ASN A 759 25.38 -22.45 -0.29
N VAL A 760 25.28 -23.36 -1.25
CA VAL A 760 26.37 -23.77 -2.13
C VAL A 760 26.07 -23.27 -3.55
N GLN A 761 27.05 -22.63 -4.18
CA GLN A 761 27.01 -22.16 -5.57
C GLN A 761 28.43 -22.20 -6.15
N ALA A 762 28.63 -22.24 -7.47
CA ALA A 762 29.97 -22.10 -8.05
C ALA A 762 30.48 -20.65 -7.99
N GLU A 763 31.81 -20.49 -7.98
CA GLU A 763 32.46 -19.19 -8.16
C GLU A 763 32.05 -18.54 -9.48
N THR A 764 32.10 -17.20 -9.50
CA THR A 764 31.57 -16.39 -10.61
C THR A 764 32.14 -16.77 -11.99
N PRO A 765 33.47 -16.99 -12.18
CA PRO A 765 34.04 -17.31 -13.48
C PRO A 765 33.56 -18.62 -14.11
N PHE A 766 32.96 -19.52 -13.33
CA PHE A 766 32.48 -20.82 -13.81
C PHE A 766 30.97 -20.82 -14.15
N ARG A 767 30.37 -19.63 -14.23
CA ARG A 767 28.94 -19.44 -14.51
C ARG A 767 28.65 -18.10 -15.18
N ASP A 768 29.65 -17.52 -15.85
CA ASP A 768 29.53 -16.24 -16.55
C ASP A 768 28.99 -16.45 -17.98
N ASN A 769 29.24 -17.62 -18.58
CA ASN A 769 28.87 -17.96 -19.95
C ASN A 769 28.11 -19.28 -20.03
N ILE A 770 27.40 -19.47 -21.16
CA ILE A 770 26.67 -20.71 -21.45
C ILE A 770 27.62 -21.90 -21.56
N ASP A 771 28.83 -21.68 -22.09
CA ASP A 771 29.83 -22.74 -22.26
C ASP A 771 30.32 -23.32 -20.93
N ASP A 772 30.26 -22.55 -19.84
CA ASP A 772 30.69 -22.98 -18.51
C ASP A 772 29.80 -24.13 -17.98
N ILE A 773 28.56 -24.25 -18.46
CA ILE A 773 27.67 -25.38 -18.15
C ILE A 773 28.33 -26.71 -18.52
N TYR A 774 29.09 -26.74 -19.61
CA TYR A 774 29.74 -27.95 -20.10
C TYR A 774 30.94 -28.40 -19.28
N GLU A 775 31.49 -27.50 -18.46
CA GLU A 775 32.62 -27.75 -17.57
C GLU A 775 32.19 -28.31 -16.21
N ILE A 776 30.88 -28.48 -16.00
CA ILE A 776 30.35 -29.15 -14.80
C ILE A 776 30.54 -30.66 -14.95
N TYR A 777 31.08 -31.31 -13.93
CA TYR A 777 31.29 -32.77 -13.90
C TYR A 777 30.36 -33.45 -12.89
N VAL A 778 29.93 -34.66 -13.25
CA VAL A 778 29.17 -35.58 -12.38
C VAL A 778 29.84 -36.94 -12.32
N ARG A 779 29.76 -37.58 -11.16
CA ARG A 779 30.35 -38.90 -10.94
C ARG A 779 29.39 -39.99 -11.40
N ASN A 780 29.90 -40.98 -12.14
CA ASN A 780 29.15 -42.18 -12.47
C ASN A 780 29.27 -43.29 -11.40
N ALA A 781 28.49 -44.36 -11.54
CA ALA A 781 28.50 -45.52 -10.66
C ALA A 781 29.86 -46.22 -10.57
N GLN A 782 30.72 -46.10 -11.58
CA GLN A 782 32.08 -46.67 -11.60
C GLN A 782 33.14 -45.72 -11.00
N GLY A 783 32.73 -44.53 -10.53
CA GLY A 783 33.60 -43.54 -9.90
C GLY A 783 34.30 -42.58 -10.89
N GLY A 784 34.08 -42.75 -12.20
CA GLY A 784 34.58 -41.84 -13.24
C GLY A 784 33.79 -40.53 -13.30
N MET A 785 34.47 -39.46 -13.69
CA MET A 785 33.86 -38.14 -13.88
C MET A 785 33.39 -37.98 -15.33
N VAL A 786 32.13 -37.61 -15.49
CA VAL A 786 31.48 -37.39 -16.79
C VAL A 786 31.14 -35.90 -16.90
N PRO A 787 31.66 -35.17 -17.92
CA PRO A 787 31.32 -33.77 -18.12
C PRO A 787 29.88 -33.63 -18.61
N MET A 788 29.23 -32.51 -18.28
CA MET A 788 27.89 -32.18 -18.77
C MET A 788 27.82 -32.13 -20.29
N ARG A 789 28.91 -31.78 -20.99
CA ARG A 789 29.01 -31.87 -22.46
C ARG A 789 28.68 -33.26 -23.02
N ALA A 790 28.95 -34.31 -22.26
CA ALA A 790 28.63 -35.67 -22.68
C ALA A 790 27.14 -36.00 -22.49
N LEU A 791 26.44 -35.27 -21.63
CA LEU A 791 25.10 -35.61 -21.14
C LEU A 791 24.02 -34.63 -21.59
N ALA A 792 24.39 -33.41 -21.97
CA ALA A 792 23.44 -32.35 -22.27
C ALA A 792 23.91 -31.41 -23.38
N ASP A 793 22.94 -30.80 -24.06
CA ASP A 793 23.15 -29.77 -25.10
C ASP A 793 22.37 -28.49 -24.73
N ALA A 794 23.03 -27.33 -24.77
CA ALA A 794 22.44 -26.06 -24.40
C ALA A 794 21.93 -25.31 -25.65
N LYS A 795 20.65 -24.94 -25.65
CA LYS A 795 19.98 -24.22 -26.73
C LYS A 795 19.45 -22.89 -26.22
N LEU A 796 19.73 -21.81 -26.95
CA LEU A 796 19.10 -20.51 -26.67
C LEU A 796 17.64 -20.54 -27.10
N VAL A 797 16.75 -20.25 -26.16
CA VAL A 797 15.31 -20.14 -26.36
C VAL A 797 14.81 -18.79 -25.82
N GLN A 798 13.56 -18.47 -26.09
CA GLN A 798 12.88 -17.31 -25.52
C GLN A 798 11.74 -17.79 -24.63
N GLY A 799 11.58 -17.15 -23.48
CA GLY A 799 10.51 -17.45 -22.54
C GLY A 799 10.10 -16.22 -21.72
N PRO A 800 9.08 -16.35 -20.87
CA PRO A 800 8.61 -15.26 -20.04
C PRO A 800 9.52 -15.00 -18.83
N GLN A 801 9.81 -13.73 -18.56
CA GLN A 801 10.45 -13.31 -17.31
C GLN A 801 9.50 -13.47 -16.13
N THR A 802 8.23 -13.09 -16.34
CA THR A 802 7.16 -13.17 -15.36
C THR A 802 5.88 -13.63 -16.02
N LEU A 803 5.13 -14.47 -15.30
CA LEU A 803 3.79 -14.92 -15.71
C LEU A 803 2.81 -14.47 -14.66
N VAL A 804 1.87 -13.63 -15.08
CA VAL A 804 0.77 -13.19 -14.24
C VAL A 804 -0.44 -14.08 -14.52
N ARG A 805 -1.19 -14.39 -13.46
CA ARG A 805 -2.48 -15.05 -13.56
C ARG A 805 -3.53 -14.21 -12.85
N TYR A 806 -4.73 -14.19 -13.41
CA TYR A 806 -5.89 -13.50 -12.86
C TYR A 806 -7.07 -14.49 -12.86
N ASN A 807 -7.66 -14.72 -11.69
CA ASN A 807 -8.78 -15.64 -11.50
C ASN A 807 -8.57 -17.05 -12.10
N GLY A 808 -7.33 -17.57 -12.02
CA GLY A 808 -7.00 -18.92 -12.48
C GLY A 808 -6.71 -19.02 -13.98
N PHE A 809 -6.71 -17.91 -14.70
CA PHE A 809 -6.26 -17.83 -16.09
C PHE A 809 -4.94 -17.08 -16.18
N ARG A 810 -4.07 -17.51 -17.09
CA ARG A 810 -2.90 -16.70 -17.45
C ARG A 810 -3.38 -15.36 -17.99
N ALA A 811 -2.76 -14.27 -17.59
CA ALA A 811 -3.18 -12.93 -17.97
C ALA A 811 -1.99 -12.00 -18.17
N ALA A 812 -2.19 -10.96 -18.98
CA ALA A 812 -1.29 -9.81 -19.05
C ALA A 812 -1.98 -8.57 -18.49
N ILE A 813 -1.31 -7.85 -17.60
CA ILE A 813 -1.83 -6.61 -17.01
C ILE A 813 -1.46 -5.44 -17.91
N VAL A 814 -2.47 -4.69 -18.33
CA VAL A 814 -2.34 -3.44 -19.10
C VAL A 814 -2.72 -2.29 -18.18
N ASN A 815 -1.81 -1.34 -18.03
CA ASN A 815 -2.05 -0.10 -17.29
C ASN A 815 -2.10 1.06 -18.27
N GLY A 816 -2.88 2.09 -17.95
CA GLY A 816 -2.95 3.30 -18.75
C GLY A 816 -3.75 4.39 -18.06
N ALA A 817 -3.83 5.55 -18.70
CA ALA A 817 -4.65 6.67 -18.22
C ALA A 817 -5.52 7.23 -19.35
N ALA A 818 -6.58 7.93 -18.98
CA ALA A 818 -7.30 8.79 -19.92
C ALA A 818 -6.43 10.02 -20.27
N LYS A 819 -6.46 10.47 -21.52
CA LYS A 819 -5.84 11.74 -21.93
C LYS A 819 -6.54 12.91 -21.24
N PRO A 820 -5.84 14.05 -21.02
CA PRO A 820 -6.46 15.24 -20.46
C PRO A 820 -7.73 15.63 -21.24
N GLY A 821 -8.86 15.78 -20.54
CA GLY A 821 -10.17 16.06 -21.13
C GLY A 821 -11.07 14.85 -21.37
N TYR A 822 -10.55 13.63 -21.22
CA TYR A 822 -11.30 12.37 -21.29
C TYR A 822 -11.44 11.74 -19.91
N SER A 823 -12.40 10.82 -19.77
CA SER A 823 -12.60 10.02 -18.56
C SER A 823 -12.34 8.55 -18.80
N SER A 824 -11.90 7.85 -17.76
CA SER A 824 -11.84 6.38 -17.72
C SER A 824 -13.15 5.75 -17.20
N GLY A 825 -14.17 6.56 -16.86
CA GLY A 825 -15.44 6.11 -16.30
C GLY A 825 -16.58 7.01 -16.74
#